data_AF-A0A9E0TZA3-F1
#
_entry.id   AF-A0A9E0TZA3-F1
#
_cell.length_a   1.000
_cell.length_b   1.000
_cell.length_c   1.000
_cell.angle_alpha   90.00
_cell.angle_beta   90.00
_cell.angle_gamma   90.00
#
_symmetry.space_group_name_H-M   'P 1'
#
loop_
_entity.id
_entity.type
_entity.pdbx_description
1 polymer ?
#
loop_
_entity_poly.entity_id
_entity_poly.type
_entity_poly.pdbx_seq_one_letter_code
_entity_poly.pdbx_strand_id
1 'polypeptide(L)'
;SIEDLDVYRTSKAALKRQTEGKKTGIDTNQAKLDIARLKAKYEPIDARIRAFQQATLREYGKDLLGPDLIQKWNSQYYSPLYRVMDNGKDSILASGSLLPKQPFRKMKGSERKIIPPSESDPYNTAMLVRNAKKNDAVLQYLKGVTEGKLPGKVRAAKPEPISAVAFDELGIDPELRKLADTLHSQTRTNSFTPEKNIIRGWKNGKPFDIEVPTEIYDVFASLAPQARGPITKFFGAVNRLFSKGISMEPRKFASIVSRDALSSLIYSRTGSNPVSVFEALADVYNGAPVYKEFLAMGGDLYASRLAERIDRAKTIDQLITPGKDKGIIVPFEKMGDYFRKYGETLSDISLAVPLAEYKRGLEKFGNTPEGRLMAAMEARRVVYDPTRKGASKVVQGFGNYIPFWNVSLQDMSMVGQNLKRPETWMKGVAAISVPTLLLKMANEGNPDYEALTPIDKAAFWHIYSGDKHIRIPIPWLLGTAFKAGTEAFYDTTTEMMNVGDDRAKDAWKGMYDHFVENVSGAVPPAMQIYLEQTTGKTAPSPIGYFLGTESRAPEVVPKRLQGLEPKHQYTSKTSVLAKKWGELWNVSPVKVERFIKGLGGTSANSLLALTDEIAYFTGLAEDKRPEQREANYLMLGHFVSNSPPSRTKYQNEFYEYLREAEQRKQSQKLVQKKGLDESLEDLSYQHVPLGKYQRRIGKLFKDMRSAEEDETMSAAQKKSYIDSLQREINDLYKEAVDEVREAKAGK
;
A
#
# COMPACT_ATOMS: atom_id res chain seq x y z
N SER A 1 16.15 33.11 -4.02
CA SER A 1 15.88 31.77 -3.47
C SER A 1 14.53 31.75 -2.78
N ILE A 2 14.08 30.60 -2.24
CA ILE A 2 12.91 30.54 -1.35
C ILE A 2 13.17 31.38 -0.08
N GLU A 3 14.40 31.34 0.44
CA GLU A 3 14.83 32.14 1.59
C GLU A 3 14.65 33.64 1.35
N ASP A 4 15.01 34.16 0.18
CA ASP A 4 14.78 35.57 -0.17
C ASP A 4 13.27 35.91 -0.22
N LEU A 5 12.45 35.00 -0.73
CA LEU A 5 11.00 35.19 -0.77
C LEU A 5 10.43 35.25 0.65
N ASP A 6 10.93 34.38 1.54
CA ASP A 6 10.56 34.36 2.95
C ASP A 6 11.00 35.63 3.69
N VAL A 7 12.23 36.09 3.46
CA VAL A 7 12.73 37.36 4.00
C VAL A 7 11.86 38.52 3.51
N TYR A 8 11.57 38.59 2.21
CA TYR A 8 10.74 39.64 1.63
C TYR A 8 9.33 39.68 2.25
N ARG A 9 8.64 38.54 2.34
CA ARG A 9 7.28 38.44 2.89
C ARG A 9 7.26 38.68 4.38
N THR A 10 8.24 38.16 5.12
CA THR A 10 8.38 38.37 6.56
C THR A 10 8.65 39.84 6.88
N SER A 11 9.55 40.49 6.13
CA SER A 11 9.87 41.92 6.28
C SER A 11 8.68 42.81 5.93
N LYS A 12 7.93 42.51 4.85
CA LYS A 12 6.68 43.23 4.48
C LYS A 12 5.61 43.09 5.55
N ALA A 13 5.46 41.89 6.10
CA ALA A 13 4.53 41.61 7.18
C ALA A 13 4.99 42.20 8.52
N ALA A 14 6.30 42.34 8.75
CA ALA A 14 6.87 42.97 9.93
C ALA A 14 6.72 44.49 9.90
N LEU A 15 7.05 45.13 8.77
CA LEU A 15 6.94 46.57 8.57
C LEU A 15 5.50 47.05 8.77
N LYS A 16 4.52 46.35 8.18
CA LYS A 16 3.10 46.66 8.39
C LYS A 16 2.69 46.51 9.87
N ARG A 17 3.19 45.49 10.57
CA ARG A 17 2.86 45.29 11.99
C ARG A 17 3.51 46.32 12.90
N GLN A 18 4.71 46.79 12.56
CA GLN A 18 5.38 47.87 13.27
C GLN A 18 4.65 49.21 13.11
N THR A 19 4.07 49.48 11.94
CA THR A 19 3.20 50.67 11.74
C THR A 19 1.92 50.63 12.57
N GLU A 20 1.50 49.44 13.02
CA GLU A 20 0.39 49.24 13.96
C GLU A 20 0.84 49.23 15.44
N GLY A 21 2.08 49.64 15.74
CA GLY A 21 2.62 49.72 17.10
C GLY A 21 3.08 48.38 17.70
N LYS A 22 3.26 47.33 16.89
CA LYS A 22 3.59 45.98 17.38
C LYS A 22 5.07 45.65 17.20
N LYS A 23 5.73 45.13 18.24
CA LYS A 23 7.09 44.57 18.15
C LYS A 23 7.09 43.28 17.33
N THR A 24 8.07 43.10 16.45
CA THR A 24 8.12 41.94 15.53
C THR A 24 9.39 41.09 15.69
N GLY A 25 10.42 41.62 16.35
CA GLY A 25 11.75 40.99 16.45
C GLY A 25 12.60 41.17 15.18
N ILE A 26 12.14 41.98 14.22
CA ILE A 26 12.87 42.38 13.03
C ILE A 26 13.10 43.88 13.14
N ASP A 27 14.30 44.36 12.83
CA ASP A 27 14.58 45.79 12.82
C ASP A 27 13.82 46.50 11.68
N THR A 28 13.22 47.66 11.97
CA THR A 28 12.38 48.40 11.01
C THR A 28 13.18 48.89 9.81
N ASN A 29 14.43 49.29 10.00
CA ASN A 29 15.30 49.75 8.91
C ASN A 29 15.75 48.57 8.05
N GLN A 30 16.12 47.46 8.70
CA GLN A 30 16.45 46.21 8.01
C GLN A 30 15.26 45.70 7.17
N ALA A 31 14.04 45.72 7.71
CA ALA A 31 12.84 45.33 6.97
C ALA A 31 12.60 46.21 5.73
N LYS A 32 12.79 47.52 5.83
CA LYS A 32 12.68 48.45 4.69
C LYS A 32 13.74 48.16 3.62
N LEU A 33 14.99 47.90 4.02
CA LEU A 33 16.08 47.56 3.11
C LEU A 33 15.82 46.24 2.39
N ASP A 34 15.37 45.21 3.11
CA ASP A 34 15.04 43.91 2.53
C ASP A 34 13.86 44.01 1.55
N ILE A 35 12.82 44.77 1.89
CA ILE A 35 11.72 45.02 0.95
C ILE A 35 12.23 45.74 -0.29
N ALA A 36 13.00 46.83 -0.15
CA ALA A 36 13.50 47.60 -1.27
C ALA A 36 14.36 46.74 -2.22
N ARG A 37 15.26 45.92 -1.66
CA ARG A 37 16.14 45.00 -2.41
C ARG A 37 15.37 43.91 -3.15
N LEU A 38 14.32 43.35 -2.53
CA LEU A 38 13.69 42.11 -3.00
C LEU A 38 12.36 42.35 -3.75
N LYS A 39 11.75 43.54 -3.63
CA LYS A 39 10.41 43.86 -4.17
C LYS A 39 10.27 43.60 -5.67
N ALA A 40 11.21 44.05 -6.48
CA ALA A 40 11.11 43.94 -7.94
C ALA A 40 10.94 42.49 -8.41
N LYS A 41 11.61 41.56 -7.72
CA LYS A 41 11.59 40.13 -8.05
C LYS A 41 10.40 39.38 -7.42
N TYR A 42 10.05 39.71 -6.18
CA TYR A 42 9.14 38.87 -5.38
C TYR A 42 7.73 39.44 -5.17
N GLU A 43 7.46 40.72 -5.47
CA GLU A 43 6.10 41.28 -5.37
C GLU A 43 5.08 40.56 -6.28
N PRO A 44 5.37 40.25 -7.56
CA PRO A 44 4.42 39.52 -8.40
C PRO A 44 4.14 38.11 -7.88
N ILE A 45 5.14 37.45 -7.29
CA ILE A 45 5.03 36.11 -6.72
C ILE A 45 4.18 36.14 -5.44
N ASP A 46 4.47 37.07 -4.53
CA ASP A 46 3.69 37.31 -3.30
C ASP A 46 2.23 37.68 -3.63
N ALA A 47 1.98 38.47 -4.68
CA ALA A 47 0.62 38.76 -5.14
C ALA A 47 -0.14 37.50 -5.60
N ARG A 48 0.51 36.58 -6.34
CA ARG A 48 -0.09 35.30 -6.74
C ARG A 48 -0.39 34.40 -5.53
N ILE A 49 0.53 34.31 -4.58
CA ILE A 49 0.33 33.55 -3.32
C ILE A 49 -0.86 34.14 -2.55
N ARG A 50 -0.95 35.46 -2.44
CA ARG A 50 -2.09 36.12 -1.78
C ARG A 50 -3.41 35.87 -2.50
N ALA A 51 -3.44 35.98 -3.83
CA ALA A 51 -4.64 35.67 -4.61
C ALA A 51 -5.11 34.23 -4.37
N PHE A 52 -4.17 33.27 -4.34
CA PHE A 52 -4.45 31.88 -4.00
C PHE A 52 -5.00 31.71 -2.58
N GLN A 53 -4.38 32.35 -1.57
CA GLN A 53 -4.86 32.30 -0.19
C GLN A 53 -6.26 32.90 -0.03
N GLN A 54 -6.53 34.03 -0.69
CA GLN A 54 -7.85 34.66 -0.68
C GLN A 54 -8.90 33.78 -1.36
N ALA A 55 -8.58 33.18 -2.52
CA ALA A 55 -9.46 32.24 -3.20
C ALA A 55 -9.76 31.02 -2.34
N THR A 56 -8.72 30.44 -1.71
CA THR A 56 -8.84 29.30 -0.78
C THR A 56 -9.73 29.66 0.40
N LEU A 57 -9.55 30.84 0.99
CA LEU A 57 -10.35 31.28 2.12
C LEU A 57 -11.81 31.51 1.73
N ARG A 58 -12.06 32.10 0.56
CA ARG A 58 -13.43 32.31 0.07
C ARG A 58 -14.13 30.98 -0.17
N GLU A 59 -13.46 30.01 -0.76
CA GLU A 59 -14.07 28.73 -1.09
C GLU A 59 -14.24 27.83 0.14
N TYR A 60 -13.17 27.63 0.90
CA TYR A 60 -13.14 26.68 2.02
C TYR A 60 -13.49 27.31 3.38
N GLY A 61 -13.43 28.64 3.49
CA GLY A 61 -13.77 29.34 4.73
C GLY A 61 -15.22 29.78 4.85
N LYS A 62 -16.01 29.76 3.77
CA LYS A 62 -17.39 30.33 3.72
C LYS A 62 -18.30 29.87 4.86
N ASP A 63 -18.33 28.57 5.13
CA ASP A 63 -19.18 27.99 6.18
C ASP A 63 -18.53 28.01 7.57
N LEU A 64 -17.20 28.04 7.62
CA LEU A 64 -16.44 28.01 8.87
C LEU A 64 -16.32 29.40 9.50
N LEU A 65 -16.03 30.45 8.74
CA LEU A 65 -15.51 31.71 9.29
C LEU A 65 -16.53 32.86 9.29
N GLY A 66 -17.64 32.71 8.56
CA GLY A 66 -18.63 33.78 8.39
C GLY A 66 -18.14 34.91 7.46
N PRO A 67 -19.05 35.66 6.83
CA PRO A 67 -18.72 36.65 5.79
C PRO A 67 -17.84 37.80 6.31
N ASP A 68 -18.13 38.32 7.50
CA ASP A 68 -17.41 39.46 8.08
C ASP A 68 -15.93 39.15 8.32
N LEU A 69 -15.62 37.91 8.69
CA LEU A 69 -14.24 37.50 8.95
C LEU A 69 -13.45 37.33 7.66
N ILE A 70 -14.08 36.75 6.64
CA ILE A 70 -13.48 36.61 5.31
C ILE A 70 -13.19 37.99 4.70
N GLN A 71 -14.09 38.96 4.92
CA GLN A 71 -13.88 40.34 4.48
C GLN A 71 -12.73 41.02 5.24
N LYS A 72 -12.69 40.92 6.58
CA LYS A 72 -11.59 41.44 7.41
C LYS A 72 -10.24 40.80 7.05
N TRP A 73 -10.25 39.54 6.64
CA TRP A 73 -9.06 38.84 6.18
C TRP A 73 -8.56 39.37 4.84
N ASN A 74 -9.46 39.54 3.88
CA ASN A 74 -9.11 40.00 2.53
C ASN A 74 -8.59 41.44 2.52
N SER A 75 -8.97 42.28 3.49
CA SER A 75 -8.48 43.66 3.63
C SER A 75 -7.11 43.77 4.29
N GLN A 76 -6.59 42.69 4.89
CA GLN A 76 -5.30 42.70 5.59
C GLN A 76 -4.23 41.89 4.82
N TYR A 77 -3.06 42.51 4.58
CA TYR A 77 -1.85 41.76 4.20
C TYR A 77 -1.54 40.71 5.29
N TYR A 78 -1.78 39.44 4.98
CA TYR A 78 -1.55 38.32 5.87
C TYR A 78 -0.35 37.50 5.38
N SER A 79 0.69 37.45 6.20
CA SER A 79 1.74 36.42 6.16
C SER A 79 1.90 35.90 7.59
N PRO A 80 1.75 34.59 7.84
CA PRO A 80 1.91 34.03 9.17
C PRO A 80 3.33 34.30 9.67
N LEU A 81 3.45 34.79 10.91
CA LEU A 81 4.72 34.84 11.65
C LEU A 81 4.66 33.83 12.78
N TYR A 82 4.46 32.55 12.45
CA TYR A 82 4.55 31.54 13.50
C TYR A 82 5.94 31.58 14.14
N ARG A 83 6.02 31.18 15.40
CA ARG A 83 7.28 31.15 16.14
C ARG A 83 7.51 29.76 16.67
N VAL A 84 8.77 29.36 16.76
CA VAL A 84 9.15 28.10 17.42
C VAL A 84 8.74 28.21 18.89
N MET A 85 7.91 27.26 19.35
CA MET A 85 7.44 27.18 20.74
C MET A 85 7.94 25.87 21.34
N ASP A 86 8.48 25.91 22.55
CA ASP A 86 8.90 24.74 23.30
C ASP A 86 7.92 24.56 24.47
N ASN A 87 6.86 23.78 24.26
CA ASN A 87 5.76 23.67 25.21
C ASN A 87 5.47 22.20 25.55
N GLY A 88 6.15 21.67 26.58
CA GLY A 88 5.63 20.75 27.60
C GLY A 88 5.05 19.37 27.19
N LYS A 89 5.04 18.43 28.15
CA LYS A 89 4.71 17.01 27.96
C LYS A 89 3.22 16.69 27.63
N ASP A 90 2.33 17.67 27.63
CA ASP A 90 0.90 17.51 27.24
C ASP A 90 0.65 17.77 25.74
N SER A 91 1.73 17.71 24.95
CA SER A 91 1.72 17.85 23.50
C SER A 91 1.37 16.53 22.78
N ILE A 92 0.45 16.60 21.81
CA ILE A 92 -0.08 15.45 21.05
C ILE A 92 0.91 14.91 19.99
N LEU A 93 2.11 15.50 19.82
CA LEU A 93 3.16 14.95 18.94
C LEU A 93 4.58 15.13 19.53
N ALA A 94 5.48 14.24 19.12
CA ALA A 94 6.86 14.13 19.59
C ALA A 94 7.66 15.43 19.40
N SER A 95 8.66 15.62 20.26
CA SER A 95 9.70 16.66 20.12
C SER A 95 10.23 16.71 18.68
N GLY A 96 10.11 17.87 18.02
CA GLY A 96 10.52 18.08 16.63
C GLY A 96 9.39 18.21 15.61
N SER A 97 8.12 18.16 16.02
CA SER A 97 6.96 18.40 15.15
C SER A 97 6.59 19.90 15.11
N LEU A 98 6.87 20.58 13.99
CA LEU A 98 6.39 21.94 13.70
C LEU A 98 4.86 21.92 13.45
N LEU A 99 4.06 22.17 14.48
CA LEU A 99 2.65 22.56 14.30
C LEU A 99 2.41 23.96 14.90
N PRO A 100 1.86 24.90 14.13
CA PRO A 100 1.15 26.03 14.69
C PRO A 100 -0.21 25.53 15.20
N LYS A 101 -0.34 25.42 16.52
CA LYS A 101 -1.65 25.39 17.17
C LYS A 101 -2.30 26.76 16.94
N GLN A 102 -3.28 26.78 16.04
CA GLN A 102 -4.19 27.87 15.63
C GLN A 102 -3.63 28.83 14.56
N PRO A 103 -4.33 29.03 13.42
CA PRO A 103 -3.82 29.77 12.28
C PRO A 103 -3.87 31.30 12.46
N PHE A 104 -4.67 31.80 13.41
CA PHE A 104 -4.93 33.23 13.59
C PHE A 104 -4.58 33.66 15.01
N ARG A 105 -3.44 34.33 15.19
CA ARG A 105 -3.01 34.98 16.43
C ARG A 105 -2.81 36.48 16.17
N LYS A 106 -3.34 37.36 17.05
CA LYS A 106 -2.87 38.77 17.16
C LYS A 106 -1.65 38.71 18.10
N MET A 107 -0.48 39.04 17.58
CA MET A 107 0.80 38.79 18.24
C MET A 107 1.17 39.94 19.17
N LYS A 108 1.31 39.68 20.47
CA LYS A 108 2.25 40.45 21.30
C LYS A 108 3.65 40.18 20.78
N GLY A 109 4.41 41.25 20.58
CA GLY A 109 5.72 41.12 19.98
C GLY A 109 6.65 40.24 20.79
N SER A 110 7.40 39.41 20.07
CA SER A 110 8.37 38.47 20.61
C SER A 110 9.63 38.58 19.75
N GLU A 111 10.79 38.35 20.34
CA GLU A 111 12.08 38.29 19.66
C GLU A 111 12.44 36.87 19.19
N ARG A 112 11.55 35.89 19.41
CA ARG A 112 11.78 34.47 19.05
C ARG A 112 11.81 34.25 17.54
N LYS A 113 12.60 33.28 17.07
CA LYS A 113 12.74 32.94 15.64
C LYS A 113 11.38 32.71 14.96
N ILE A 114 11.16 33.40 13.84
CA ILE A 114 9.96 33.29 13.00
C ILE A 114 10.11 32.08 12.08
N ILE A 115 9.05 31.27 11.97
CA ILE A 115 8.94 30.19 10.99
C ILE A 115 8.70 30.81 9.61
N PRO A 116 9.46 30.40 8.58
CA PRO A 116 9.30 30.94 7.23
C PRO A 116 7.87 30.83 6.68
N PRO A 117 7.38 31.86 5.93
CA PRO A 117 6.10 31.81 5.21
C PRO A 117 5.95 30.60 4.29
N SER A 118 7.02 30.17 3.64
CA SER A 118 7.09 28.98 2.79
C SER A 118 6.68 27.69 3.51
N GLU A 119 6.97 27.55 4.81
CA GLU A 119 6.57 26.38 5.61
C GLU A 119 5.15 26.52 6.18
N SER A 120 4.78 27.74 6.54
CA SER A 120 3.57 28.02 7.32
C SER A 120 2.31 28.19 6.48
N ASP A 121 2.42 28.72 5.25
CA ASP A 121 1.29 28.89 4.33
C ASP A 121 0.70 27.59 3.81
N PRO A 122 1.50 26.59 3.36
CA PRO A 122 0.97 25.28 2.96
C PRO A 122 0.26 24.58 4.12
N TYR A 123 0.80 24.71 5.34
CA TYR A 123 0.19 24.14 6.53
C TYR A 123 -1.19 24.74 6.83
N ASN A 124 -1.29 26.07 6.79
CA ASN A 124 -2.55 26.78 6.98
C ASN A 124 -3.61 26.40 5.94
N THR A 125 -3.18 26.35 4.68
CA THR A 125 -4.00 25.92 3.55
C THR A 125 -4.52 24.50 3.79
N ALA A 126 -3.63 23.56 4.12
CA ALA A 126 -4.00 22.17 4.37
C ALA A 126 -4.96 22.03 5.56
N MET A 127 -4.76 22.83 6.62
CA MET A 127 -5.63 22.82 7.79
C MET A 127 -7.03 23.37 7.48
N LEU A 128 -7.11 24.49 6.77
CA LEU A 128 -8.37 25.11 6.34
C LEU A 128 -9.15 24.16 5.43
N VAL A 129 -8.52 23.65 4.37
CA VAL A 129 -9.14 22.71 3.42
C VAL A 129 -9.63 21.46 4.16
N ARG A 130 -8.82 20.90 5.07
CA ARG A 130 -9.21 19.72 5.85
C ARG A 130 -10.45 19.97 6.70
N ASN A 131 -10.48 21.08 7.44
CA ASN A 131 -11.61 21.39 8.31
C ASN A 131 -12.85 21.73 7.48
N ALA A 132 -12.68 22.42 6.35
CA ALA A 132 -13.76 22.70 5.41
C ALA A 132 -14.36 21.41 4.86
N LYS A 133 -13.54 20.45 4.41
CA LYS A 133 -14.03 19.15 3.93
C LYS A 133 -14.70 18.31 5.00
N LYS A 134 -14.25 18.39 6.26
CA LYS A 134 -14.99 17.78 7.37
C LYS A 134 -16.35 18.45 7.56
N ASN A 135 -16.41 19.77 7.47
CA ASN A 135 -17.64 20.52 7.59
C ASN A 135 -18.62 20.24 6.43
N ASP A 136 -18.13 20.15 5.20
CA ASP A 136 -18.91 19.75 4.02
C ASP A 136 -19.61 18.40 4.29
N ALA A 137 -18.91 17.43 4.88
CA ALA A 137 -19.49 16.14 5.24
C ALA A 137 -20.59 16.26 6.30
N VAL A 138 -20.41 17.12 7.31
CA VAL A 138 -21.45 17.39 8.31
C VAL A 138 -22.65 18.10 7.69
N LEU A 139 -22.43 19.05 6.76
CA LEU A 139 -23.49 19.76 6.05
C LEU A 139 -24.28 18.82 5.12
N GLN A 140 -23.62 17.87 4.47
CA GLN A 140 -24.30 16.83 3.69
C GLN A 140 -25.12 15.90 4.59
N TYR A 141 -24.59 15.52 5.76
CA TYR A 141 -25.35 14.75 6.75
C TYR A 141 -26.56 15.53 7.27
N LEU A 142 -26.38 16.81 7.60
CA LEU A 142 -27.44 17.72 8.01
C LEU A 142 -28.56 17.74 6.96
N LYS A 143 -28.21 17.88 5.67
CA LYS A 143 -29.19 17.85 4.58
C LYS A 143 -30.01 16.56 4.60
N GLY A 144 -29.36 15.40 4.73
CA GLY A 144 -30.05 14.11 4.82
C GLY A 144 -30.95 13.97 6.06
N VAL A 145 -30.54 14.53 7.20
CA VAL A 145 -31.37 14.58 8.42
C VAL A 145 -32.60 15.49 8.21
N THR A 146 -32.40 16.69 7.63
CA THR A 146 -33.51 17.62 7.36
C THR A 146 -34.50 17.10 6.32
N GLU A 147 -34.04 16.26 5.40
CA GLU A 147 -34.88 15.58 4.40
C GLU A 147 -35.55 14.30 4.94
N GLY A 148 -35.33 13.94 6.22
CA GLY A 148 -35.87 12.72 6.83
C GLY A 148 -35.25 11.42 6.33
N LYS A 149 -34.14 11.49 5.57
CA LYS A 149 -33.45 10.33 4.98
C LYS A 149 -32.40 9.71 5.90
N LEU A 150 -31.90 10.47 6.87
CA LEU A 150 -30.87 10.04 7.82
C LEU A 150 -31.33 10.31 9.27
N PRO A 151 -30.92 9.48 10.24
CA PRO A 151 -31.29 9.67 11.63
C PRO A 151 -30.51 10.85 12.26
N GLY A 152 -31.20 11.67 13.04
CA GLY A 152 -30.55 12.63 13.94
C GLY A 152 -31.45 13.76 14.41
N LYS A 153 -31.02 14.47 15.45
CA LYS A 153 -31.73 15.66 15.97
C LYS A 153 -30.78 16.85 15.98
N VAL A 154 -31.17 17.91 15.27
CA VAL A 154 -30.37 19.14 15.15
C VAL A 154 -30.68 20.09 16.30
N ARG A 155 -29.64 20.66 16.91
CA ARG A 155 -29.74 21.67 17.97
C ARG A 155 -28.73 22.79 17.75
N ALA A 156 -29.06 23.99 18.22
CA ALA A 156 -28.10 25.10 18.19
C ALA A 156 -26.97 24.83 19.21
N ALA A 157 -25.73 25.09 18.81
CA ALA A 157 -24.56 24.91 19.65
C ALA A 157 -23.97 26.27 20.04
N LYS A 158 -23.24 26.31 21.17
CA LYS A 158 -22.42 27.46 21.56
C LYS A 158 -20.95 27.14 21.28
N PRO A 159 -20.14 28.12 20.83
CA PRO A 159 -18.70 27.92 20.67
C PRO A 159 -18.07 27.61 22.03
N GLU A 160 -17.12 26.68 22.07
CA GLU A 160 -16.33 26.43 23.28
C GLU A 160 -15.35 27.60 23.51
N PRO A 161 -15.41 28.27 24.67
CA PRO A 161 -14.57 29.42 24.93
C PRO A 161 -13.10 29.01 25.10
N ILE A 162 -12.19 29.86 24.64
CA ILE A 162 -10.77 29.73 24.93
C ILE A 162 -10.52 30.00 26.43
N SER A 163 -9.57 29.32 27.08
CA SER A 163 -9.32 29.59 28.51
C SER A 163 -8.86 31.04 28.72
N ALA A 164 -9.21 31.64 29.87
CA ALA A 164 -8.79 33.01 30.21
C ALA A 164 -7.27 33.16 30.19
N VAL A 165 -6.56 32.20 30.77
CA VAL A 165 -5.09 32.13 30.74
C VAL A 165 -4.55 32.10 29.31
N ALA A 166 -5.10 31.25 28.43
CA ALA A 166 -4.67 31.23 27.03
C ALA A 166 -5.05 32.53 26.32
N PHE A 167 -6.21 33.14 26.60
CA PHE A 167 -6.63 34.41 26.01
C PHE A 167 -5.68 35.56 26.36
N ASP A 168 -5.27 35.63 27.62
CA ASP A 168 -4.37 36.65 28.15
C ASP A 168 -2.92 36.45 27.68
N GLU A 169 -2.45 35.20 27.65
CA GLU A 169 -1.17 34.81 27.04
C GLU A 169 -1.14 35.11 25.54
N LEU A 170 -2.28 34.97 24.86
CA LEU A 170 -2.45 35.28 23.44
C LEU A 170 -2.59 36.78 23.18
N GLY A 171 -2.81 37.61 24.21
CA GLY A 171 -2.92 39.06 24.10
C GLY A 171 -4.01 39.52 23.12
N ILE A 172 -5.13 38.80 23.08
CA ILE A 172 -6.24 39.08 22.17
C ILE A 172 -7.00 40.32 22.67
N ASP A 173 -7.35 41.19 21.73
CA ASP A 173 -8.19 42.35 21.99
C ASP A 173 -9.51 41.92 22.66
N PRO A 174 -9.92 42.50 23.81
CA PRO A 174 -11.16 42.12 24.48
C PRO A 174 -12.38 42.16 23.55
N GLU A 175 -12.41 43.07 22.57
CA GLU A 175 -13.49 43.18 21.58
C GLU A 175 -13.54 41.97 20.61
N LEU A 176 -12.42 41.25 20.45
CA LEU A 176 -12.30 40.08 19.57
C LEU A 176 -12.50 38.76 20.31
N ARG A 177 -12.94 38.78 21.58
CA ARG A 177 -13.14 37.58 22.39
C ARG A 177 -14.08 36.56 21.75
N LYS A 178 -15.24 37.00 21.27
CA LYS A 178 -16.24 36.14 20.60
C LYS A 178 -15.68 35.48 19.33
N LEU A 179 -14.79 36.18 18.64
CA LEU A 179 -14.12 35.66 17.45
C LEU A 179 -13.07 34.62 17.83
N ALA A 180 -12.27 34.90 18.85
CA ALA A 180 -11.27 33.96 19.37
C ALA A 180 -11.90 32.66 19.86
N ASP A 181 -13.03 32.74 20.57
CA ASP A 181 -13.79 31.58 21.04
C ASP A 181 -14.31 30.73 19.85
N THR A 182 -14.85 31.38 18.82
CA THR A 182 -15.32 30.70 17.59
C THR A 182 -14.18 29.96 16.88
N LEU A 183 -13.03 30.62 16.70
CA LEU A 183 -11.86 30.05 16.04
C LEU A 183 -11.21 28.93 16.88
N HIS A 184 -11.19 29.10 18.19
CA HIS A 184 -10.71 28.08 19.12
C HIS A 184 -11.56 26.81 18.98
N SER A 185 -12.87 26.94 19.07
CA SER A 185 -13.84 25.84 18.89
C SER A 185 -13.63 25.08 17.57
N GLN A 186 -13.35 25.79 16.47
CA GLN A 186 -13.16 25.20 15.13
C GLN A 186 -11.82 24.50 14.91
N THR A 187 -10.81 24.82 15.72
CA THR A 187 -9.43 24.34 15.52
C THR A 187 -9.04 23.25 16.51
N ARG A 188 -9.93 22.91 17.44
CA ARG A 188 -9.78 21.78 18.37
C ARG A 188 -9.78 20.45 17.63
N THR A 189 -9.10 19.46 18.23
CA THR A 189 -9.03 18.09 17.73
C THR A 189 -10.39 17.39 17.72
N ASN A 190 -11.23 17.69 18.71
CA ASN A 190 -12.59 17.19 18.86
C ASN A 190 -13.66 18.18 18.34
N SER A 191 -13.27 19.18 17.56
CA SER A 191 -14.16 20.24 17.05
C SER A 191 -15.44 19.72 16.40
N PHE A 192 -15.33 18.66 15.59
CA PHE A 192 -16.46 18.02 14.89
C PHE A 192 -17.16 16.91 15.70
N THR A 193 -16.56 16.46 16.80
CA THR A 193 -17.08 15.37 17.66
C THR A 193 -16.81 15.72 19.12
N PRO A 194 -17.48 16.75 19.65
CA PRO A 194 -17.16 17.31 20.96
C PRO A 194 -17.45 16.32 22.09
N GLU A 195 -18.56 15.57 21.96
CA GLU A 195 -19.07 14.62 22.93
C GLU A 195 -19.60 13.36 22.22
N LYS A 196 -19.74 12.26 22.96
CA LYS A 196 -20.27 11.01 22.43
C LYS A 196 -21.66 11.25 21.81
N ASN A 197 -21.89 10.71 20.61
CA ASN A 197 -23.14 10.82 19.86
C ASN A 197 -23.49 12.24 19.39
N ILE A 198 -22.56 13.20 19.49
CA ILE A 198 -22.75 14.56 18.98
C ILE A 198 -21.77 14.82 17.85
N ILE A 199 -22.30 15.22 16.69
CA ILE A 199 -21.51 15.76 15.58
C ILE A 199 -21.74 17.26 15.50
N ARG A 200 -20.66 18.03 15.48
CA ARG A 200 -20.70 19.48 15.37
C ARG A 200 -20.31 19.93 13.97
N GLY A 201 -21.08 20.84 13.40
CA GLY A 201 -20.79 21.52 12.15
C GLY A 201 -20.95 23.03 12.26
N TRP A 202 -20.58 23.73 11.20
CA TRP A 202 -20.73 25.18 11.08
C TRP A 202 -21.48 25.53 9.80
N LYS A 203 -22.36 26.51 9.89
CA LYS A 203 -23.01 27.12 8.73
C LYS A 203 -22.88 28.62 8.87
N ASN A 204 -22.27 29.27 7.88
CA ASN A 204 -21.97 30.71 7.91
C ASN A 204 -21.29 31.17 9.22
N GLY A 205 -20.37 30.37 9.76
CA GLY A 205 -19.63 30.66 11.00
C GLY A 205 -20.38 30.34 12.30
N LYS A 206 -21.64 29.92 12.24
CA LYS A 206 -22.43 29.55 13.44
C LYS A 206 -22.38 28.04 13.67
N PRO A 207 -21.99 27.56 14.87
CA PRO A 207 -21.95 26.14 15.17
C PRO A 207 -23.36 25.57 15.38
N PHE A 208 -23.56 24.32 14.98
CA PHE A 208 -24.74 23.51 15.27
C PHE A 208 -24.31 22.09 15.63
N ASP A 209 -25.12 21.42 16.45
CA ASP A 209 -24.90 20.05 16.88
C ASP A 209 -25.99 19.14 16.32
N ILE A 210 -25.60 17.94 15.90
CA ILE A 210 -26.49 16.85 15.48
C ILE A 210 -26.28 15.69 16.44
N GLU A 211 -27.33 15.34 17.17
CA GLU A 211 -27.38 14.12 17.96
C GLU A 211 -27.62 12.94 17.01
N VAL A 212 -26.69 11.98 16.99
CA VAL A 212 -26.68 10.85 16.06
C VAL A 212 -26.51 9.51 16.76
N PRO A 213 -26.89 8.40 16.11
CA PRO A 213 -26.54 7.06 16.59
C PRO A 213 -25.02 6.87 16.77
N THR A 214 -24.63 5.95 17.65
CA THR A 214 -23.22 5.69 18.00
C THR A 214 -22.40 5.30 16.77
N GLU A 215 -22.98 4.54 15.84
CA GLU A 215 -22.33 4.07 14.62
C GLU A 215 -21.93 5.22 13.71
N ILE A 216 -22.81 6.22 13.59
CA ILE A 216 -22.55 7.42 12.80
C ILE A 216 -21.51 8.30 13.49
N TYR A 217 -21.64 8.46 14.81
CA TYR A 217 -20.65 9.17 15.61
C TYR A 217 -19.25 8.57 15.44
N ASP A 218 -19.11 7.25 15.53
CA ASP A 218 -17.82 6.55 15.40
C ASP A 218 -17.21 6.75 14.01
N VAL A 219 -18.02 6.85 12.95
CA VAL A 219 -17.54 7.22 11.60
C VAL A 219 -16.90 8.61 11.61
N PHE A 220 -17.59 9.62 12.15
CA PHE A 220 -17.05 10.99 12.20
C PHE A 220 -15.86 11.12 13.16
N ALA A 221 -15.89 10.42 14.30
CA ALA A 221 -14.80 10.40 15.27
C ALA A 221 -13.53 9.76 14.69
N SER A 222 -13.68 8.78 13.79
CA SER A 222 -12.55 8.17 13.08
C SER A 222 -11.80 9.13 12.15
N LEU A 223 -12.43 10.23 11.73
CA LEU A 223 -11.78 11.27 10.92
C LEU A 223 -10.81 12.14 11.73
N ALA A 224 -10.88 12.10 13.06
CA ALA A 224 -9.94 12.78 13.95
C ALA A 224 -8.67 11.92 14.15
N PRO A 225 -7.48 12.54 14.30
CA PRO A 225 -6.27 11.80 14.64
C PRO A 225 -6.44 11.14 16.00
N GLN A 226 -6.41 9.81 16.06
CA GLN A 226 -6.44 9.10 17.34
C GLN A 226 -5.04 9.07 17.97
N ALA A 227 -4.98 9.38 19.27
CA ALA A 227 -3.77 9.23 20.06
C ALA A 227 -3.39 7.75 20.12
N ARG A 228 -2.15 7.43 19.76
CA ARG A 228 -1.63 6.06 19.71
C ARG A 228 -0.55 5.85 20.76
N GLY A 229 -0.60 4.72 21.44
CA GLY A 229 0.47 4.28 22.33
C GLY A 229 1.79 4.05 21.56
N PRO A 230 2.95 4.08 22.23
CA PRO A 230 4.26 3.89 21.60
C PRO A 230 4.39 2.58 20.80
N ILE A 231 3.84 1.48 21.31
CA ILE A 231 3.86 0.17 20.64
C ILE A 231 3.10 0.22 19.31
N THR A 232 1.86 0.74 19.31
CA THR A 232 1.06 0.88 18.10
C THR A 232 1.71 1.82 17.08
N LYS A 233 2.47 2.83 17.53
CA LYS A 233 3.27 3.69 16.64
C LYS A 233 4.39 2.91 15.96
N PHE A 234 5.13 2.09 16.69
CA PHE A 234 6.21 1.26 16.15
C PHE A 234 5.69 0.25 15.11
N PHE A 235 4.73 -0.60 15.50
CA PHE A 235 4.13 -1.58 14.59
C PHE A 235 3.49 -0.91 13.37
N GLY A 236 2.82 0.22 13.59
CA GLY A 236 2.25 1.02 12.52
C GLY A 236 3.31 1.57 11.56
N ALA A 237 4.49 1.96 12.03
CA ALA A 237 5.59 2.42 11.18
C ALA A 237 6.18 1.28 10.33
N VAL A 238 6.43 0.11 10.95
CA VAL A 238 6.92 -1.08 10.24
C VAL A 238 5.92 -1.56 9.18
N ASN A 239 4.64 -1.68 9.54
CA ASN A 239 3.59 -2.04 8.60
C ASN A 239 3.48 -1.04 7.43
N ARG A 240 3.67 0.25 7.68
CA ARG A 240 3.68 1.29 6.64
C ARG A 240 4.84 1.12 5.67
N LEU A 241 6.07 0.97 6.18
CA LEU A 241 7.25 0.75 5.35
C LEU A 241 7.07 -0.49 4.47
N PHE A 242 6.58 -1.58 5.06
CA PHE A 242 6.34 -2.83 4.34
C PHE A 242 5.23 -2.68 3.29
N SER A 243 4.09 -2.10 3.65
CA SER A 243 2.96 -1.89 2.73
C SER A 243 3.32 -0.93 1.59
N LYS A 244 4.08 0.13 1.89
CA LYS A 244 4.62 1.08 0.90
C LYS A 244 5.58 0.36 -0.03
N GLY A 245 6.50 -0.43 0.52
CA GLY A 245 7.43 -1.23 -0.26
C GLY A 245 6.76 -2.32 -1.11
N ILE A 246 5.58 -2.84 -0.75
CA ILE A 246 4.81 -3.70 -1.67
C ILE A 246 4.15 -2.87 -2.78
N SER A 247 3.59 -1.72 -2.41
CA SER A 247 2.82 -0.88 -3.33
C SER A 247 3.68 -0.18 -4.39
N MET A 248 4.99 -0.05 -4.14
CA MET A 248 5.95 0.62 -5.02
C MET A 248 6.73 -0.36 -5.91
N GLU A 249 6.42 -1.66 -5.87
CA GLU A 249 7.09 -2.65 -6.71
C GLU A 249 6.66 -2.52 -8.17
N PRO A 250 7.58 -2.22 -9.10
CA PRO A 250 7.21 -2.01 -10.51
C PRO A 250 6.57 -3.25 -11.17
N ARG A 251 7.02 -4.46 -10.79
CA ARG A 251 6.46 -5.74 -11.29
C ARG A 251 4.97 -5.91 -10.96
N LYS A 252 4.54 -5.43 -9.78
CA LYS A 252 3.13 -5.55 -9.35
C LYS A 252 2.25 -4.52 -10.03
N PHE A 253 2.84 -3.42 -10.49
CA PHE A 253 2.09 -2.30 -11.02
C PHE A 253 1.32 -2.63 -12.30
N ALA A 254 1.99 -3.22 -13.29
CA ALA A 254 1.36 -3.59 -14.54
C ALA A 254 0.25 -4.65 -14.33
N SER A 255 0.47 -5.57 -13.40
CA SER A 255 -0.51 -6.56 -12.93
C SER A 255 -1.74 -5.90 -12.28
N ILE A 256 -1.54 -4.87 -11.44
CA ILE A 256 -2.63 -4.13 -10.80
C ILE A 256 -3.49 -3.43 -11.86
N VAL A 257 -2.88 -2.74 -12.83
CA VAL A 257 -3.65 -2.04 -13.87
C VAL A 257 -4.47 -3.01 -14.71
N SER A 258 -3.88 -4.11 -15.19
CA SER A 258 -4.62 -5.08 -16.00
C SER A 258 -5.80 -5.69 -15.23
N ARG A 259 -5.56 -6.04 -13.96
CA ARG A 259 -6.55 -6.65 -13.09
C ARG A 259 -7.68 -5.69 -12.68
N ASP A 260 -7.30 -4.49 -12.25
CA ASP A 260 -8.23 -3.48 -11.77
C ASP A 260 -9.03 -2.90 -12.94
N ALA A 261 -8.45 -2.84 -14.15
CA ALA A 261 -9.17 -2.52 -15.38
C ALA A 261 -10.33 -3.50 -15.60
N LEU A 262 -10.07 -4.82 -15.62
CA LEU A 262 -11.12 -5.85 -15.77
C LEU A 262 -12.19 -5.73 -14.67
N SER A 263 -11.77 -5.59 -13.41
CA SER A 263 -12.69 -5.46 -12.27
C SER A 263 -13.56 -4.21 -12.40
N SER A 264 -12.98 -3.09 -12.84
CA SER A 264 -13.70 -1.82 -13.00
C SER A 264 -14.78 -1.90 -14.07
N LEU A 265 -14.52 -2.60 -15.18
CA LEU A 265 -15.49 -2.78 -16.26
C LEU A 265 -16.70 -3.60 -15.77
N ILE A 266 -16.47 -4.56 -14.88
CA ILE A 266 -17.54 -5.38 -14.27
C ILE A 266 -18.35 -4.55 -13.27
N TYR A 267 -17.68 -3.82 -12.37
CA TYR A 267 -18.35 -3.03 -11.32
C TYR A 267 -19.03 -1.75 -11.82
N SER A 268 -18.54 -1.17 -12.92
CA SER A 268 -18.95 0.13 -13.41
C SER A 268 -20.47 0.28 -13.55
N ARG A 269 -20.95 1.47 -13.14
CA ARG A 269 -22.33 1.93 -13.29
C ARG A 269 -22.47 3.00 -14.37
N THR A 270 -21.36 3.48 -14.91
CA THR A 270 -21.31 4.54 -15.93
C THR A 270 -21.00 4.00 -17.32
N GLY A 271 -20.49 2.77 -17.44
CA GLY A 271 -20.29 2.07 -18.71
C GLY A 271 -19.07 1.14 -18.68
N SER A 272 -19.03 0.13 -19.55
CA SER A 272 -17.99 -0.92 -19.52
C SER A 272 -17.07 -0.88 -20.74
N ASN A 273 -16.67 0.31 -21.22
CA ASN A 273 -15.78 0.44 -22.37
C ASN A 273 -14.29 0.27 -21.97
N PRO A 274 -13.61 -0.81 -22.38
CA PRO A 274 -12.18 -1.02 -22.06
C PRO A 274 -11.26 0.05 -22.65
N VAL A 275 -11.62 0.66 -23.80
CA VAL A 275 -10.80 1.69 -24.47
C VAL A 275 -10.57 2.90 -23.56
N SER A 276 -11.58 3.28 -22.79
CA SER A 276 -11.50 4.43 -21.89
C SER A 276 -10.46 4.29 -20.76
N VAL A 277 -10.04 3.06 -20.42
CA VAL A 277 -8.94 2.84 -19.47
C VAL A 277 -7.59 3.21 -20.11
N PHE A 278 -7.40 2.89 -21.39
CA PHE A 278 -6.19 3.26 -22.14
C PHE A 278 -6.12 4.77 -22.40
N GLU A 279 -7.26 5.41 -22.68
CA GLU A 279 -7.32 6.87 -22.79
C GLU A 279 -6.99 7.55 -21.45
N ALA A 280 -7.56 7.06 -20.35
CA ALA A 280 -7.26 7.57 -19.02
C ALA A 280 -5.79 7.36 -18.64
N LEU A 281 -5.18 6.25 -19.07
CA LEU A 281 -3.75 6.00 -18.92
C LEU A 281 -2.91 7.07 -19.64
N ALA A 282 -3.28 7.41 -20.88
CA ALA A 282 -2.63 8.49 -21.62
C ALA A 282 -2.85 9.86 -20.96
N ASP A 283 -4.04 10.14 -20.44
CA ASP A 283 -4.37 11.38 -19.73
C ASP A 283 -3.53 11.56 -18.45
N VAL A 284 -3.34 10.48 -17.69
CA VAL A 284 -2.45 10.46 -16.52
C VAL A 284 -1.02 10.76 -16.95
N TYR A 285 -0.49 10.02 -17.94
CA TYR A 285 0.89 10.17 -18.41
C TYR A 285 1.19 11.59 -18.89
N ASN A 286 0.24 12.19 -19.62
CA ASN A 286 0.37 13.55 -20.15
C ASN A 286 0.03 14.64 -19.12
N GLY A 287 -0.42 14.30 -17.91
CA GLY A 287 -0.82 15.27 -16.90
C GLY A 287 -2.00 16.14 -17.33
N ALA A 288 -2.98 15.52 -18.02
CA ALA A 288 -4.11 16.19 -18.65
C ALA A 288 -4.97 16.98 -17.64
N PRO A 289 -5.66 18.06 -18.07
CA PRO A 289 -6.51 18.85 -17.18
C PRO A 289 -7.57 18.03 -16.43
N VAL A 290 -8.22 17.07 -17.10
CA VAL A 290 -9.23 16.20 -16.49
C VAL A 290 -8.66 15.34 -15.36
N TYR A 291 -7.41 14.90 -15.48
CA TYR A 291 -6.72 14.16 -14.43
C TYR A 291 -6.44 15.06 -13.22
N LYS A 292 -5.99 16.30 -13.44
CA LYS A 292 -5.80 17.28 -12.35
C LYS A 292 -7.12 17.64 -11.65
N GLU A 293 -8.21 17.77 -12.40
CA GLU A 293 -9.55 17.97 -11.84
C GLU A 293 -9.99 16.76 -11.02
N PHE A 294 -9.78 15.54 -11.52
CA PHE A 294 -10.05 14.31 -10.79
C PHE A 294 -9.27 14.27 -9.46
N LEU A 295 -7.97 14.57 -9.47
CA LEU A 295 -7.17 14.68 -8.25
C LEU A 295 -7.73 15.74 -7.29
N ALA A 296 -8.13 16.91 -7.79
CA ALA A 296 -8.72 17.99 -7.00
C ALA A 296 -10.06 17.59 -6.36
N MET A 297 -10.83 16.74 -7.02
CA MET A 297 -12.06 16.13 -6.48
C MET A 297 -11.78 15.02 -5.45
N GLY A 298 -10.50 14.77 -5.13
CA GLY A 298 -10.08 13.70 -4.21
C GLY A 298 -9.98 12.35 -4.89
N GLY A 299 -9.77 12.31 -6.21
CA GLY A 299 -9.53 11.09 -6.97
C GLY A 299 -8.22 10.38 -6.60
N ASP A 300 -7.34 11.04 -5.87
CA ASP A 300 -6.08 10.47 -5.39
C ASP A 300 -6.31 9.49 -4.22
N LEU A 301 -6.61 8.24 -4.58
CA LEU A 301 -6.85 7.16 -3.63
C LEU A 301 -5.56 6.69 -2.93
N TYR A 302 -4.41 6.82 -3.60
CA TYR A 302 -3.16 6.20 -3.21
C TYR A 302 -2.18 7.14 -2.49
N ALA A 303 -2.32 8.46 -2.59
CA ALA A 303 -1.49 9.41 -1.81
C ALA A 303 -1.61 9.23 -0.30
N SER A 304 -2.72 8.70 0.19
CA SER A 304 -2.87 8.34 1.61
C SER A 304 -1.95 7.19 2.06
N ARG A 305 -1.49 6.35 1.11
CA ARG A 305 -0.55 5.24 1.34
C ARG A 305 0.91 5.62 1.13
N LEU A 306 1.18 6.51 0.18
CA LEU A 306 2.54 6.86 -0.21
C LEU A 306 3.13 8.04 0.59
N ALA A 307 2.25 8.93 1.07
CA ALA A 307 2.65 10.09 1.85
C ALA A 307 1.86 10.13 3.17
N GLU A 308 2.54 9.97 4.29
CA GLU A 308 1.97 10.41 5.57
C GLU A 308 1.64 11.91 5.52
N ARG A 309 0.78 12.37 6.44
CA ARG A 309 0.69 13.81 6.74
C ARG A 309 2.06 14.35 7.21
N ILE A 310 2.85 13.51 7.87
CA ILE A 310 4.23 13.82 8.31
C ILE A 310 5.17 13.81 7.12
N ASP A 311 5.03 12.88 6.17
CA ASP A 311 5.85 12.86 4.95
C ASP A 311 5.52 14.03 4.03
N ARG A 312 4.26 14.50 3.97
CA ARG A 312 3.92 15.75 3.30
C ARG A 312 4.57 16.95 3.98
N ALA A 313 4.58 16.97 5.31
CA ALA A 313 5.29 18.00 6.07
C ALA A 313 6.82 17.92 5.85
N LYS A 314 7.40 16.71 5.75
CA LYS A 314 8.82 16.48 5.42
C LYS A 314 9.14 16.76 3.95
N THR A 315 8.24 16.50 3.01
CA THR A 315 8.41 16.85 1.59
C THR A 315 8.37 18.37 1.44
N ILE A 316 7.49 19.06 2.19
CA ILE A 316 7.51 20.51 2.32
C ILE A 316 8.85 20.95 2.96
N ASP A 317 9.28 20.35 4.06
CA ASP A 317 10.57 20.62 4.72
C ASP A 317 11.78 20.41 3.79
N GLN A 318 11.79 19.36 2.97
CA GLN A 318 12.85 19.05 1.99
C GLN A 318 12.82 19.93 0.75
N LEU A 319 11.62 20.38 0.30
CA LEU A 319 11.49 21.35 -0.79
C LEU A 319 11.93 22.76 -0.36
N ILE A 320 11.99 23.02 0.95
CA ILE A 320 12.29 24.33 1.54
C ILE A 320 13.71 24.37 2.14
N THR A 321 14.28 23.24 2.57
CA THR A 321 15.63 23.17 3.14
C THR A 321 16.68 22.94 2.06
N PRO A 322 17.63 23.87 1.84
CA PRO A 322 18.72 23.67 0.90
C PRO A 322 19.60 22.49 1.32
N GLY A 323 20.02 21.69 0.34
CA GLY A 323 20.73 20.42 0.51
C GLY A 323 21.94 20.51 1.45
N LYS A 324 21.94 19.65 2.47
CA LYS A 324 23.17 19.27 3.17
C LYS A 324 23.74 18.06 2.47
N ASP A 325 24.75 18.29 1.63
CA ASP A 325 25.59 17.21 1.13
C ASP A 325 26.33 16.58 2.33
N LYS A 326 25.98 15.33 2.63
CA LYS A 326 26.79 14.47 3.49
C LYS A 326 27.23 13.26 2.68
N GLY A 327 28.53 13.24 2.39
CA GLY A 327 29.44 12.09 2.37
C GLY A 327 29.03 10.80 1.62
N ILE A 328 29.97 10.33 0.80
CA ILE A 328 29.94 9.13 -0.03
C ILE A 328 29.72 7.85 0.79
N ILE A 329 28.47 7.45 0.92
CA ILE A 329 27.93 6.08 0.91
C ILE A 329 26.59 6.26 0.21
N VAL A 330 26.25 5.50 -0.85
CA VAL A 330 24.99 5.69 -1.60
C VAL A 330 23.84 5.91 -0.61
N PRO A 331 23.34 7.15 -0.42
CA PRO A 331 22.53 7.43 0.76
C PRO A 331 21.19 6.75 0.59
N PHE A 332 20.70 6.09 1.64
CA PHE A 332 19.29 5.66 1.74
C PHE A 332 18.32 6.80 1.35
N GLU A 333 18.74 8.07 1.49
CA GLU A 333 18.01 9.26 1.07
C GLU A 333 17.89 9.39 -0.46
N LYS A 334 18.98 9.26 -1.23
CA LYS A 334 18.93 9.29 -2.71
C LYS A 334 18.17 8.09 -3.28
N MET A 335 18.23 6.95 -2.60
CA MET A 335 17.40 5.78 -2.91
C MET A 335 15.92 6.04 -2.57
N GLY A 336 15.64 6.66 -1.43
CA GLY A 336 14.29 7.11 -1.04
C GLY A 336 13.68 8.10 -2.03
N ASP A 337 14.49 8.97 -2.62
CA ASP A 337 14.08 9.92 -3.67
C ASP A 337 13.78 9.24 -4.99
N TYR A 338 14.61 8.29 -5.41
CA TYR A 338 14.36 7.43 -6.57
C TYR A 338 13.04 6.66 -6.39
N PHE A 339 12.87 6.01 -5.24
CA PHE A 339 11.63 5.30 -4.91
C PHE A 339 10.44 6.25 -4.88
N ARG A 340 10.56 7.44 -4.30
CA ARG A 340 9.48 8.43 -4.30
C ARG A 340 9.07 8.82 -5.71
N LYS A 341 10.01 9.21 -6.58
CA LYS A 341 9.73 9.63 -7.96
C LYS A 341 9.09 8.50 -8.80
N TYR A 342 9.63 7.28 -8.71
CA TYR A 342 9.06 6.14 -9.43
C TYR A 342 7.75 5.65 -8.80
N GLY A 343 7.63 5.69 -7.48
CA GLY A 343 6.42 5.31 -6.75
C GLY A 343 5.25 6.25 -7.00
N GLU A 344 5.50 7.56 -7.12
CA GLU A 344 4.52 8.57 -7.52
C GLU A 344 4.05 8.32 -8.95
N THR A 345 5.00 8.14 -9.90
CA THR A 345 4.66 7.85 -11.30
C THR A 345 3.85 6.57 -11.44
N LEU A 346 4.24 5.50 -10.76
CA LEU A 346 3.50 4.24 -10.76
C LEU A 346 2.12 4.44 -10.12
N SER A 347 2.04 5.08 -8.95
CA SER A 347 0.76 5.40 -8.29
C SER A 347 -0.21 6.15 -9.19
N ASP A 348 0.28 7.14 -9.92
CA ASP A 348 -0.52 7.95 -10.83
C ASP A 348 -1.08 7.08 -11.95
N ILE A 349 -0.28 6.19 -12.52
CA ILE A 349 -0.75 5.25 -13.55
C ILE A 349 -1.88 4.36 -13.01
N SER A 350 -1.86 3.98 -11.72
CA SER A 350 -2.96 3.19 -11.11
C SER A 350 -4.27 3.97 -11.05
N LEU A 351 -4.20 5.31 -11.06
CA LEU A 351 -5.37 6.16 -11.11
C LEU A 351 -6.04 6.18 -12.48
N ALA A 352 -5.43 5.60 -13.53
CA ALA A 352 -6.05 5.49 -14.84
C ALA A 352 -7.41 4.76 -14.79
N VAL A 353 -7.52 3.70 -13.97
CA VAL A 353 -8.75 2.92 -13.83
C VAL A 353 -9.89 3.75 -13.21
N PRO A 354 -9.75 4.37 -12.02
CA PRO A 354 -10.79 5.22 -11.46
C PRO A 354 -10.97 6.53 -12.28
N LEU A 355 -9.93 7.05 -12.94
CA LEU A 355 -10.07 8.19 -13.86
C LEU A 355 -10.96 7.85 -15.06
N ALA A 356 -10.85 6.63 -15.60
CA ALA A 356 -11.72 6.18 -16.68
C ALA A 356 -13.19 6.17 -16.25
N GLU A 357 -13.48 5.69 -15.04
CA GLU A 357 -14.84 5.77 -14.46
C GLU A 357 -15.28 7.22 -14.21
N TYR A 358 -14.36 8.09 -13.77
CA TYR A 358 -14.64 9.51 -13.60
C TYR A 358 -15.04 10.18 -14.92
N LYS A 359 -14.28 9.94 -16.00
CA LYS A 359 -14.58 10.46 -17.34
C LYS A 359 -15.97 10.02 -17.83
N ARG A 360 -16.27 8.72 -17.75
CA ARG A 360 -17.62 8.19 -18.07
C ARG A 360 -18.71 8.77 -17.17
N GLY A 361 -18.38 9.01 -15.89
CA GLY A 361 -19.26 9.68 -14.94
C GLY A 361 -19.56 11.12 -15.34
N LEU A 362 -18.59 11.87 -15.85
CA LEU A 362 -18.80 13.24 -16.34
C LEU A 362 -19.72 13.27 -17.56
N GLU A 363 -19.57 12.32 -18.48
CA GLU A 363 -20.47 12.17 -19.63
C GLU A 363 -21.90 11.85 -19.18
N LYS A 364 -22.07 11.01 -18.16
CA LYS A 364 -23.37 10.55 -17.67
C LYS A 364 -24.08 11.55 -16.76
N PHE A 365 -23.37 12.20 -15.85
CA PHE A 365 -23.94 13.09 -14.84
C PHE A 365 -23.79 14.58 -15.19
N GLY A 366 -23.05 14.90 -16.25
CA GLY A 366 -22.75 16.26 -16.68
C GLY A 366 -21.59 16.90 -15.90
N ASN A 367 -20.98 17.91 -16.52
CA ASN A 367 -19.84 18.64 -15.94
C ASN A 367 -20.28 19.75 -14.96
N THR A 368 -21.22 19.45 -14.07
CA THR A 368 -21.70 20.34 -12.99
C THR A 368 -20.99 20.02 -11.67
N PRO A 369 -21.00 20.89 -10.65
CA PRO A 369 -20.43 20.58 -9.33
C PRO A 369 -20.98 19.27 -8.73
N GLU A 370 -22.29 19.05 -8.84
CA GLU A 370 -22.97 17.83 -8.41
C GLU A 370 -22.57 16.63 -9.28
N GLY A 371 -22.53 16.80 -10.61
CA GLY A 371 -22.14 15.75 -11.55
C GLY A 371 -20.70 15.29 -11.36
N ARG A 372 -19.76 16.23 -11.17
CA ARG A 372 -18.36 15.95 -10.81
C ARG A 372 -18.26 15.21 -9.49
N LEU A 373 -19.05 15.57 -8.48
CA LEU A 373 -19.07 14.87 -7.20
C LEU A 373 -19.57 13.42 -7.37
N MET A 374 -20.66 13.23 -8.10
CA MET A 374 -21.22 11.90 -8.38
C MET A 374 -20.22 11.04 -9.18
N ALA A 375 -19.59 11.61 -10.21
CA ALA A 375 -18.54 10.95 -10.98
C ALA A 375 -17.35 10.55 -10.10
N ALA A 376 -16.90 11.44 -9.21
CA ALA A 376 -15.81 11.14 -8.27
C ALA A 376 -16.22 10.05 -7.27
N MET A 377 -17.48 10.01 -6.84
CA MET A 377 -17.98 8.95 -5.96
C MET A 377 -18.05 7.59 -6.67
N GLU A 378 -18.48 7.54 -7.93
CA GLU A 378 -18.49 6.30 -8.73
C GLU A 378 -17.07 5.82 -9.06
N ALA A 379 -16.14 6.72 -9.37
CA ALA A 379 -14.73 6.40 -9.57
C ALA A 379 -14.10 5.68 -8.37
N ARG A 380 -14.54 6.00 -7.15
CA ARG A 380 -14.10 5.33 -5.91
C ARG A 380 -14.79 4.00 -5.63
N ARG A 381 -15.82 3.62 -6.40
CA ARG A 381 -16.60 2.39 -6.23
C ARG A 381 -16.16 1.26 -7.14
N VAL A 382 -15.34 1.55 -8.16
CA VAL A 382 -14.86 0.55 -9.12
C VAL A 382 -13.53 -0.10 -8.72
N VAL A 383 -12.83 0.49 -7.75
CA VAL A 383 -11.59 -0.03 -7.16
C VAL A 383 -11.66 0.10 -5.64
N TYR A 384 -10.81 -0.61 -4.91
CA TYR A 384 -10.74 -0.46 -3.46
C TYR A 384 -10.30 0.98 -3.10
N ASP A 385 -10.87 1.56 -2.05
CA ASP A 385 -10.49 2.89 -1.55
C ASP A 385 -9.68 2.76 -0.25
N PRO A 386 -8.36 3.01 -0.25
CA PRO A 386 -7.53 2.97 0.96
C PRO A 386 -7.98 3.92 2.07
N THR A 387 -8.65 5.01 1.70
CA THR A 387 -9.11 6.06 2.60
C THR A 387 -10.40 5.65 3.32
N ARG A 388 -11.19 4.74 2.74
CA ARG A 388 -12.38 4.17 3.36
C ARG A 388 -11.96 3.20 4.47
N LYS A 389 -12.47 3.42 5.68
CA LYS A 389 -12.23 2.54 6.84
C LYS A 389 -13.53 2.31 7.58
N GLY A 390 -13.71 1.10 8.12
CA GLY A 390 -14.83 0.80 8.99
C GLY A 390 -14.74 1.56 10.32
N ALA A 391 -15.88 1.87 10.94
CA ALA A 391 -15.95 2.53 12.24
C ALA A 391 -15.44 1.65 13.41
N SER A 392 -15.42 0.33 13.22
CA SER A 392 -14.95 -0.63 14.22
C SER A 392 -13.50 -0.36 14.62
N LYS A 393 -13.29 -0.04 15.91
CA LYS A 393 -11.96 0.15 16.51
C LYS A 393 -11.10 -1.10 16.40
N VAL A 394 -11.70 -2.28 16.43
CA VAL A 394 -11.00 -3.55 16.24
C VAL A 394 -10.44 -3.65 14.82
N VAL A 395 -11.28 -3.39 13.81
CA VAL A 395 -10.85 -3.40 12.40
C VAL A 395 -9.77 -2.34 12.12
N GLN A 396 -9.94 -1.14 12.68
CA GLN A 396 -8.93 -0.08 12.58
C GLN A 396 -7.63 -0.45 13.30
N GLY A 397 -7.73 -1.15 14.44
CA GLY A 397 -6.62 -1.68 15.20
C GLY A 397 -5.80 -2.65 14.36
N PHE A 398 -6.45 -3.70 13.84
CA PHE A 398 -5.80 -4.69 12.96
C PHE A 398 -5.20 -4.07 11.70
N GLY A 399 -5.84 -3.08 11.10
CA GLY A 399 -5.29 -2.34 9.95
C GLY A 399 -3.96 -1.63 10.23
N ASN A 400 -3.57 -1.40 11.50
CA ASN A 400 -2.24 -0.88 11.84
C ASN A 400 -1.16 -1.97 11.90
N TYR A 401 -1.53 -3.23 12.11
CA TYR A 401 -0.60 -4.35 12.28
C TYR A 401 -0.48 -5.22 11.03
N ILE A 402 -1.61 -5.45 10.35
CA ILE A 402 -1.73 -6.34 9.20
C ILE A 402 -1.73 -5.50 7.91
N PRO A 403 -0.72 -5.65 7.03
CA PRO A 403 -0.70 -5.03 5.72
C PRO A 403 -1.95 -5.40 4.92
N PHE A 404 -2.53 -4.42 4.22
CA PHE A 404 -3.69 -4.62 3.33
C PHE A 404 -4.95 -5.22 3.96
N TRP A 405 -5.04 -5.36 5.29
CA TRP A 405 -6.25 -5.88 5.98
C TRP A 405 -7.53 -5.18 5.55
N ASN A 406 -7.48 -3.85 5.47
CA ASN A 406 -8.61 -3.03 5.03
C ASN A 406 -8.96 -3.26 3.55
N VAL A 407 -8.02 -3.69 2.72
CA VAL A 407 -8.27 -4.04 1.31
C VAL A 407 -9.00 -5.37 1.22
N SER A 408 -8.51 -6.41 1.90
CA SER A 408 -9.16 -7.73 1.90
C SER A 408 -10.62 -7.64 2.35
N LEU A 409 -10.90 -6.90 3.42
CA LEU A 409 -12.28 -6.68 3.88
C LEU A 409 -13.13 -5.86 2.90
N GLN A 410 -12.53 -4.85 2.25
CA GLN A 410 -13.25 -4.05 1.27
C GLN A 410 -13.56 -4.84 0.00
N ASP A 411 -12.63 -5.65 -0.48
CA ASP A 411 -12.83 -6.46 -1.69
C ASP A 411 -14.00 -7.43 -1.50
N MET A 412 -14.07 -8.13 -0.35
CA MET A 412 -15.21 -8.96 0.03
C MET A 412 -16.53 -8.16 0.01
N SER A 413 -16.52 -6.95 0.58
CA SER A 413 -17.70 -6.08 0.63
C SER A 413 -18.11 -5.60 -0.77
N MET A 414 -17.15 -5.28 -1.63
CA MET A 414 -17.38 -4.82 -3.00
C MET A 414 -17.96 -5.93 -3.87
N VAL A 415 -17.38 -7.13 -3.82
CA VAL A 415 -17.93 -8.31 -4.51
C VAL A 415 -19.35 -8.59 -4.03
N GLY A 416 -19.55 -8.72 -2.72
CA GLY A 416 -20.86 -9.06 -2.14
C GLY A 416 -21.95 -8.04 -2.43
N GLN A 417 -21.61 -6.74 -2.52
CA GLN A 417 -22.58 -5.70 -2.89
C GLN A 417 -22.85 -5.67 -4.39
N ASN A 418 -21.82 -5.80 -5.23
CA ASN A 418 -21.99 -5.70 -6.68
C ASN A 418 -22.63 -6.95 -7.29
N LEU A 419 -22.38 -8.15 -6.75
CA LEU A 419 -23.02 -9.40 -7.20
C LEU A 419 -24.53 -9.45 -6.90
N LYS A 420 -25.09 -8.52 -6.10
CA LYS A 420 -26.55 -8.40 -5.98
C LYS A 420 -27.21 -7.85 -7.25
N ARG A 421 -26.42 -7.29 -8.17
CA ARG A 421 -26.88 -6.77 -9.46
C ARG A 421 -26.73 -7.84 -10.54
N PRO A 422 -27.81 -8.23 -11.25
CA PRO A 422 -27.72 -9.18 -12.36
C PRO A 422 -26.72 -8.76 -13.45
N GLU A 423 -26.63 -7.46 -13.72
CA GLU A 423 -25.67 -6.88 -14.67
C GLU A 423 -24.22 -7.23 -14.34
N THR A 424 -23.83 -7.19 -13.06
CA THR A 424 -22.48 -7.52 -12.62
C THR A 424 -22.18 -9.00 -12.87
N TRP A 425 -23.15 -9.88 -12.62
CA TRP A 425 -23.02 -11.31 -12.92
C TRP A 425 -22.82 -11.55 -14.40
N MET A 426 -23.66 -10.98 -15.25
CA MET A 426 -23.54 -11.12 -16.70
C MET A 426 -22.19 -10.59 -17.21
N LYS A 427 -21.76 -9.43 -16.71
CA LYS A 427 -20.43 -8.87 -17.04
C LYS A 427 -19.29 -9.76 -16.54
N GLY A 428 -19.41 -10.35 -15.35
CA GLY A 428 -18.42 -11.29 -14.80
C GLY A 428 -18.30 -12.54 -15.65
N VAL A 429 -19.43 -13.13 -16.05
CA VAL A 429 -19.45 -14.30 -16.96
C VAL A 429 -18.84 -13.94 -18.31
N ALA A 430 -19.27 -12.84 -18.94
CA ALA A 430 -18.80 -12.45 -20.26
C ALA A 430 -17.31 -12.05 -20.26
N ALA A 431 -16.86 -11.29 -19.26
CA ALA A 431 -15.49 -10.76 -19.21
C ALA A 431 -14.49 -11.74 -18.59
N ILE A 432 -14.93 -12.70 -17.78
CA ILE A 432 -14.04 -13.62 -17.07
C ILE A 432 -14.33 -15.08 -17.43
N SER A 433 -15.53 -15.59 -17.15
CA SER A 433 -15.82 -17.02 -17.30
C SER A 433 -15.71 -17.51 -18.75
N VAL A 434 -16.22 -16.76 -19.72
CA VAL A 434 -16.15 -17.15 -21.14
C VAL A 434 -14.71 -17.22 -21.65
N PRO A 435 -13.86 -16.18 -21.49
CA PRO A 435 -12.44 -16.28 -21.83
C PRO A 435 -11.72 -17.42 -21.10
N THR A 436 -12.07 -17.67 -19.83
CA THR A 436 -11.49 -18.75 -19.03
C THR A 436 -11.78 -20.11 -19.66
N LEU A 437 -13.02 -20.39 -20.04
CA LEU A 437 -13.39 -21.65 -20.68
C LEU A 437 -12.66 -21.84 -22.00
N LEU A 438 -12.61 -20.79 -22.84
CA LEU A 438 -11.91 -20.83 -24.12
C LEU A 438 -10.41 -21.12 -23.94
N LEU A 439 -9.75 -20.44 -22.99
CA LEU A 439 -8.34 -20.67 -22.71
C LEU A 439 -8.09 -22.04 -22.09
N LYS A 440 -8.99 -22.52 -21.24
CA LYS A 440 -8.87 -23.85 -20.64
C LYS A 440 -9.00 -24.94 -21.71
N MET A 441 -10.00 -24.84 -22.58
CA MET A 441 -10.17 -25.73 -23.75
C MET A 441 -8.95 -25.68 -24.67
N ALA A 442 -8.40 -24.50 -24.94
CA ALA A 442 -7.20 -24.35 -25.76
C ALA A 442 -5.93 -24.95 -25.12
N ASN A 443 -5.90 -25.10 -23.80
CA ASN A 443 -4.79 -25.67 -23.05
C ASN A 443 -4.98 -27.17 -22.73
N GLU A 444 -6.09 -27.79 -23.15
CA GLU A 444 -6.31 -29.21 -22.92
C GLU A 444 -5.20 -30.04 -23.57
N GLY A 445 -4.65 -30.99 -22.82
CA GLY A 445 -3.57 -31.85 -23.27
C GLY A 445 -2.17 -31.21 -23.27
N ASN A 446 -2.03 -29.93 -22.87
CA ASN A 446 -0.72 -29.30 -22.72
C ASN A 446 -0.03 -29.78 -21.42
N PRO A 447 1.11 -30.51 -21.49
CA PRO A 447 1.79 -31.03 -20.30
C PRO A 447 2.35 -29.92 -19.40
N ASP A 448 2.77 -28.79 -19.96
CA ASP A 448 3.28 -27.65 -19.20
C ASP A 448 2.16 -26.97 -18.41
N TYR A 449 0.97 -26.86 -19.02
CA TYR A 449 -0.23 -26.40 -18.32
C TYR A 449 -0.59 -27.35 -17.18
N GLU A 450 -0.57 -28.66 -17.44
CA GLU A 450 -0.92 -29.64 -16.41
C GLU A 450 0.06 -29.68 -15.24
N ALA A 451 1.33 -29.37 -15.47
CA ALA A 451 2.37 -29.32 -14.45
C ALA A 451 2.26 -28.11 -13.50
N LEU A 452 1.48 -27.08 -13.85
CA LEU A 452 1.30 -25.89 -13.02
C LEU A 452 0.66 -26.22 -11.68
N THR A 453 1.08 -25.51 -10.63
CA THR A 453 0.48 -25.66 -9.29
C THR A 453 -0.99 -25.22 -9.31
N PRO A 454 -1.86 -25.81 -8.47
CA PRO A 454 -3.27 -25.43 -8.37
C PRO A 454 -3.53 -23.92 -8.22
N ILE A 455 -2.74 -23.25 -7.38
CA ILE A 455 -2.85 -21.80 -7.17
C ILE A 455 -2.41 -20.98 -8.39
N ASP A 456 -1.35 -21.39 -9.08
CA ASP A 456 -0.87 -20.67 -10.27
C ASP A 456 -1.89 -20.83 -11.42
N LYS A 457 -2.43 -22.05 -11.60
CA LYS A 457 -3.60 -22.25 -12.46
C LYS A 457 -4.71 -21.29 -12.07
N ALA A 458 -5.23 -21.35 -10.83
CA ALA A 458 -6.36 -20.54 -10.41
C ALA A 458 -6.15 -19.01 -10.51
N ALA A 459 -4.94 -18.50 -10.25
CA ALA A 459 -4.64 -17.07 -10.16
C ALA A 459 -4.33 -16.40 -11.52
N PHE A 460 -4.11 -17.16 -12.59
CA PHE A 460 -3.72 -16.62 -13.89
C PHE A 460 -4.48 -17.25 -15.05
N TRP A 461 -4.67 -16.47 -16.11
CA TRP A 461 -4.92 -17.01 -17.45
C TRP A 461 -3.60 -17.37 -18.10
N HIS A 462 -3.53 -18.54 -18.73
CA HIS A 462 -2.31 -19.05 -19.35
C HIS A 462 -2.47 -19.13 -20.86
N ILE A 463 -1.53 -18.53 -21.58
CA ILE A 463 -1.47 -18.51 -23.04
C ILE A 463 -0.10 -19.04 -23.45
N TYR A 464 -0.08 -20.10 -24.24
CA TYR A 464 1.13 -20.68 -24.80
C TYR A 464 1.27 -20.29 -26.27
N SER A 465 2.46 -19.86 -26.67
CA SER A 465 2.79 -19.51 -28.05
C SER A 465 4.22 -19.96 -28.36
N GLY A 466 4.36 -21.12 -29.00
CA GLY A 466 5.65 -21.81 -29.11
C GLY A 466 6.24 -22.07 -27.73
N ASP A 467 7.50 -21.68 -27.52
CA ASP A 467 8.21 -21.84 -26.25
C ASP A 467 7.83 -20.78 -25.18
N LYS A 468 6.96 -19.82 -25.52
CA LYS A 468 6.58 -18.74 -24.61
C LYS A 468 5.32 -19.08 -23.83
N HIS A 469 5.42 -18.96 -22.50
CA HIS A 469 4.29 -19.06 -21.58
C HIS A 469 3.96 -17.68 -21.01
N ILE A 470 2.88 -17.10 -21.51
CA ILE A 470 2.34 -15.83 -21.02
C ILE A 470 1.27 -16.14 -19.96
N ARG A 471 1.36 -15.45 -18.83
CA ARG A 471 0.36 -15.52 -17.76
C ARG A 471 -0.25 -14.15 -17.51
N ILE A 472 -1.57 -14.06 -17.48
CA ILE A 472 -2.30 -12.81 -17.26
C ILE A 472 -3.00 -12.91 -15.90
N PRO A 473 -2.69 -12.02 -14.95
CA PRO A 473 -3.32 -12.03 -13.63
C PRO A 473 -4.80 -11.68 -13.71
N ILE A 474 -5.61 -12.44 -12.99
CA ILE A 474 -7.06 -12.25 -12.94
C ILE A 474 -7.48 -11.35 -11.76
N PRO A 475 -8.68 -10.74 -11.79
CA PRO A 475 -9.31 -10.05 -10.66
C PRO A 475 -9.23 -10.84 -9.36
N TRP A 476 -9.17 -10.14 -8.21
CA TRP A 476 -9.08 -10.72 -6.85
C TRP A 476 -10.21 -11.72 -6.53
N LEU A 477 -11.15 -11.41 -5.62
CA LEU A 477 -12.25 -12.32 -5.31
C LEU A 477 -13.22 -12.52 -6.49
N LEU A 478 -13.31 -11.56 -7.42
CA LEU A 478 -14.04 -11.76 -8.67
C LEU A 478 -13.47 -12.90 -9.51
N GLY A 479 -12.15 -13.01 -9.61
CA GLY A 479 -11.53 -14.08 -10.37
C GLY A 479 -11.59 -15.42 -9.64
N THR A 480 -11.59 -15.44 -8.30
CA THR A 480 -11.95 -16.65 -7.55
C THR A 480 -13.32 -17.17 -7.98
N ALA A 481 -14.32 -16.30 -8.07
CA ALA A 481 -15.69 -16.69 -8.40
C ALA A 481 -15.87 -17.08 -9.89
N PHE A 482 -15.46 -16.21 -10.81
CA PHE A 482 -15.78 -16.36 -12.24
C PHE A 482 -14.69 -17.04 -13.07
N LYS A 483 -13.46 -17.19 -12.55
CA LYS A 483 -12.39 -17.90 -13.23
C LYS A 483 -12.13 -19.23 -12.56
N ALA A 484 -11.60 -19.21 -11.33
CA ALA A 484 -11.23 -20.45 -10.63
C ALA A 484 -12.46 -21.33 -10.37
N GLY A 485 -13.60 -20.73 -10.00
CA GLY A 485 -14.87 -21.45 -9.91
C GLY A 485 -15.32 -22.05 -11.24
N THR A 486 -15.22 -21.32 -12.34
CA THR A 486 -15.55 -21.82 -13.68
C THR A 486 -14.66 -22.99 -14.10
N GLU A 487 -13.35 -22.94 -13.83
CA GLU A 487 -12.45 -24.06 -14.09
C GLU A 487 -12.79 -25.28 -13.23
N ALA A 488 -13.08 -25.06 -11.94
CA ALA A 488 -13.47 -26.14 -11.04
C ALA A 488 -14.78 -26.81 -11.47
N PHE A 489 -15.79 -26.03 -11.88
CA PHE A 489 -17.02 -26.58 -12.42
C PHE A 489 -16.78 -27.35 -13.73
N TYR A 490 -15.99 -26.79 -14.64
CA TYR A 490 -15.64 -27.46 -15.89
C TYR A 490 -14.94 -28.79 -15.62
N ASP A 491 -13.90 -28.80 -14.79
CA ASP A 491 -13.15 -30.02 -14.46
C ASP A 491 -14.04 -31.05 -13.77
N THR A 492 -14.92 -30.63 -12.87
CA THR A 492 -15.91 -31.51 -12.24
C THR A 492 -16.83 -32.16 -13.28
N THR A 493 -17.32 -31.39 -14.26
CA THR A 493 -18.19 -31.94 -15.31
C THR A 493 -17.45 -32.89 -16.25
N THR A 494 -16.19 -32.61 -16.59
CA THR A 494 -15.39 -33.50 -17.44
C THR A 494 -14.94 -34.77 -16.71
N GLU A 495 -14.65 -34.69 -15.41
CA GLU A 495 -14.26 -35.83 -14.57
C GLU A 495 -15.45 -36.78 -14.34
N MET A 496 -16.68 -36.25 -14.19
CA MET A 496 -17.90 -37.08 -14.20
C MET A 496 -18.07 -37.88 -15.50
N MET A 497 -17.45 -37.45 -16.60
CA MET A 497 -17.46 -38.15 -17.89
C MET A 497 -16.22 -39.04 -18.11
N ASN A 498 -15.16 -38.89 -17.32
CA ASN A 498 -13.90 -39.64 -17.42
C ASN A 498 -13.40 -40.02 -16.01
N VAL A 499 -13.64 -41.28 -15.60
CA VAL A 499 -13.28 -41.80 -14.27
C VAL A 499 -11.75 -41.86 -14.10
N GLY A 500 -11.21 -41.22 -13.06
CA GLY A 500 -9.84 -41.45 -12.56
C GLY A 500 -8.86 -40.27 -12.56
N ASP A 501 -9.30 -39.04 -12.84
CA ASP A 501 -8.42 -37.85 -12.87
C ASP A 501 -8.59 -36.97 -11.63
N ASP A 502 -7.50 -36.55 -10.96
CA ASP A 502 -7.54 -35.64 -9.80
C ASP A 502 -7.77 -34.15 -10.21
N ARG A 503 -8.17 -33.89 -11.47
CA ARG A 503 -8.31 -32.54 -12.04
C ARG A 503 -9.31 -31.66 -11.31
N ALA A 504 -10.51 -32.16 -10.97
CA ALA A 504 -11.47 -31.33 -10.26
C ALA A 504 -10.96 -31.00 -8.85
N LYS A 505 -10.33 -31.97 -8.18
CA LYS A 505 -9.73 -31.77 -6.86
C LYS A 505 -8.65 -30.70 -6.89
N ASP A 506 -7.75 -30.73 -7.89
CA ASP A 506 -6.74 -29.69 -8.12
C ASP A 506 -7.39 -28.32 -8.36
N ALA A 507 -8.43 -28.24 -9.20
CA ALA A 507 -9.10 -26.99 -9.51
C ALA A 507 -9.84 -26.39 -8.29
N TRP A 508 -10.56 -27.21 -7.52
CA TRP A 508 -11.19 -26.80 -6.27
C TRP A 508 -10.16 -26.37 -5.22
N LYS A 509 -9.04 -27.09 -5.12
CA LYS A 509 -7.92 -26.69 -4.26
C LYS A 509 -7.34 -25.35 -4.70
N GLY A 510 -7.11 -25.14 -6.00
CA GLY A 510 -6.63 -23.87 -6.54
C GLY A 510 -7.57 -22.71 -6.25
N MET A 511 -8.88 -22.90 -6.44
CA MET A 511 -9.91 -21.92 -6.09
C MET A 511 -9.88 -21.59 -4.60
N TYR A 512 -9.78 -22.59 -3.73
CA TYR A 512 -9.71 -22.40 -2.28
C TYR A 512 -8.42 -21.69 -1.86
N ASP A 513 -7.26 -22.11 -2.37
CA ASP A 513 -5.98 -21.47 -2.10
C ASP A 513 -6.01 -19.99 -2.54
N HIS A 514 -6.60 -19.70 -3.72
CA HIS A 514 -6.74 -18.34 -4.23
C HIS A 514 -7.70 -17.53 -3.34
N PHE A 515 -8.84 -18.11 -2.92
CA PHE A 515 -9.73 -17.47 -1.97
C PHE A 515 -9.01 -17.10 -0.67
N VAL A 516 -8.31 -18.06 -0.05
CA VAL A 516 -7.58 -17.87 1.20
C VAL A 516 -6.51 -16.79 1.03
N GLU A 517 -5.74 -16.79 -0.06
CA GLU A 517 -4.73 -15.75 -0.35
C GLU A 517 -5.34 -14.34 -0.39
N ASN A 518 -6.53 -14.20 -0.96
CA ASN A 518 -7.24 -12.93 -1.06
C ASN A 518 -7.78 -12.42 0.30
N VAL A 519 -8.20 -13.33 1.19
CA VAL A 519 -8.89 -12.97 2.46
C VAL A 519 -8.02 -13.05 3.71
N SER A 520 -6.93 -13.83 3.72
CA SER A 520 -6.14 -14.10 4.93
C SER A 520 -5.27 -12.92 5.40
N GLY A 521 -5.09 -11.90 4.55
CA GLY A 521 -4.12 -10.82 4.79
C GLY A 521 -2.68 -11.34 4.85
N ALA A 522 -1.75 -10.49 5.28
CA ALA A 522 -0.34 -10.85 5.49
C ALA A 522 -0.02 -11.04 6.98
N VAL A 523 0.99 -11.85 7.33
CA VAL A 523 1.53 -11.85 8.69
C VAL A 523 2.00 -10.42 9.03
N PRO A 524 1.69 -9.89 10.23
CA PRO A 524 2.21 -8.60 10.66
C PRO A 524 3.74 -8.54 10.48
N PRO A 525 4.30 -7.60 9.69
CA PRO A 525 5.71 -7.65 9.32
C PRO A 525 6.65 -7.56 10.53
N ALA A 526 6.27 -6.79 11.54
CA ALA A 526 7.01 -6.74 12.81
C ALA A 526 7.01 -8.09 13.54
N MET A 527 5.92 -8.85 13.47
CA MET A 527 5.84 -10.20 14.02
C MET A 527 6.67 -11.18 13.20
N GLN A 528 6.62 -11.08 11.86
CA GLN A 528 7.48 -11.84 10.98
C GLN A 528 8.96 -11.61 11.30
N ILE A 529 9.40 -10.35 11.37
CA ILE A 529 10.78 -10.00 11.73
C ILE A 529 11.13 -10.57 13.10
N TYR A 530 10.28 -10.37 14.11
CA TYR A 530 10.53 -10.87 15.45
C TYR A 530 10.72 -12.39 15.46
N LEU A 531 9.81 -13.14 14.84
CA LEU A 531 9.87 -14.60 14.78
C LEU A 531 11.11 -15.07 14.02
N GLU A 532 11.41 -14.49 12.86
CA GLU A 532 12.55 -14.87 12.04
C GLU A 532 13.89 -14.62 12.74
N GLN A 533 14.02 -13.49 13.44
CA GLN A 533 15.26 -13.13 14.10
C GLN A 533 15.48 -13.89 15.42
N THR A 534 14.41 -14.16 16.18
CA THR A 534 14.52 -14.83 17.49
C THR A 534 14.52 -16.36 17.40
N THR A 535 13.64 -16.94 16.58
CA THR A 535 13.51 -18.40 16.46
C THR A 535 14.45 -19.00 15.42
N GLY A 536 14.99 -18.16 14.52
CA GLY A 536 15.76 -18.63 13.36
C GLY A 536 14.93 -19.43 12.36
N LYS A 537 13.59 -19.43 12.46
CA LYS A 537 12.66 -20.08 11.54
C LYS A 537 11.88 -19.02 10.77
N THR A 538 11.62 -19.28 9.50
CA THR A 538 10.80 -18.38 8.67
C THR A 538 9.41 -18.21 9.27
N ALA A 539 8.81 -17.02 9.21
CA ALA A 539 7.42 -16.91 9.61
C ALA A 539 6.55 -17.73 8.65
N PRO A 540 5.62 -18.57 9.14
CA PRO A 540 4.72 -19.28 8.25
C PRO A 540 3.87 -18.28 7.49
N SER A 541 3.60 -18.54 6.21
CA SER A 541 2.64 -17.74 5.46
C SER A 541 1.25 -17.90 6.09
N PRO A 542 0.35 -16.90 6.02
CA PRO A 542 -1.00 -17.02 6.56
C PRO A 542 -1.73 -18.23 5.94
N ILE A 543 -1.56 -18.43 4.63
CA ILE A 543 -2.04 -19.59 3.88
C ILE A 543 -1.45 -20.88 4.48
N GLY A 544 -0.13 -20.97 4.65
CA GLY A 544 0.54 -22.14 5.22
C GLY A 544 0.13 -22.47 6.65
N TYR A 545 -0.18 -21.46 7.45
CA TYR A 545 -0.72 -21.59 8.80
C TYR A 545 -2.19 -22.07 8.78
N PHE A 546 -3.04 -21.45 7.96
CA PHE A 546 -4.46 -21.81 7.83
C PHE A 546 -4.66 -23.21 7.22
N LEU A 547 -3.85 -23.57 6.24
CA LEU A 547 -3.92 -24.86 5.55
C LEU A 547 -3.19 -25.98 6.29
N GLY A 548 -2.43 -25.67 7.35
CA GLY A 548 -1.55 -26.63 8.03
C GLY A 548 -0.43 -27.20 7.14
N THR A 549 -0.26 -26.67 5.92
CA THR A 549 0.67 -27.16 4.90
C THR A 549 2.12 -26.74 5.19
N GLU A 550 2.33 -25.68 5.97
CA GLU A 550 3.66 -25.25 6.42
C GLU A 550 4.00 -25.81 7.81
N SER A 551 3.81 -27.12 8.03
CA SER A 551 4.10 -27.77 9.32
C SER A 551 5.60 -27.69 9.72
N ARG A 552 6.48 -27.25 8.82
CA ARG A 552 7.87 -26.91 9.10
C ARG A 552 8.21 -25.57 8.44
N ALA A 553 8.13 -24.49 9.21
CA ALA A 553 8.81 -23.24 8.86
C ALA A 553 10.30 -23.54 8.62
N PRO A 554 10.81 -23.45 7.38
CA PRO A 554 12.23 -23.68 7.11
C PRO A 554 13.09 -22.76 7.96
N GLU A 555 14.30 -23.21 8.25
CA GLU A 555 15.26 -22.39 8.99
C GLU A 555 15.69 -21.21 8.11
N VAL A 556 15.72 -20.01 8.70
CA VAL A 556 16.13 -18.77 8.03
C VAL A 556 17.52 -18.93 7.44
N VAL A 557 18.45 -19.42 8.25
CA VAL A 557 19.77 -19.84 7.80
C VAL A 557 19.70 -21.34 7.50
N PRO A 558 19.92 -21.77 6.25
CA PRO A 558 19.92 -23.18 5.90
C PRO A 558 20.87 -23.99 6.79
N LYS A 559 20.48 -25.20 7.23
CA LYS A 559 21.28 -26.10 8.09
C LYS A 559 22.76 -26.17 7.73
N ARG A 560 23.07 -26.25 6.44
CA ARG A 560 24.46 -26.33 5.92
C ARG A 560 25.33 -25.12 6.25
N LEU A 561 24.72 -23.95 6.47
CA LEU A 561 25.42 -22.70 6.77
C LEU A 561 25.50 -22.44 8.28
N GLN A 562 24.69 -23.12 9.10
CA GLN A 562 24.61 -22.83 10.53
C GLN A 562 25.90 -23.15 11.29
N GLY A 563 26.72 -24.07 10.77
CA GLY A 563 28.04 -24.39 11.33
C GLY A 563 29.14 -23.38 10.97
N LEU A 564 28.86 -22.40 10.11
CA LEU A 564 29.81 -21.35 9.75
C LEU A 564 29.70 -20.16 10.72
N GLU A 565 30.79 -19.40 10.85
CA GLU A 565 30.76 -18.12 11.58
C GLU A 565 29.66 -17.20 11.01
N PRO A 566 28.99 -16.36 11.84
CA PRO A 566 27.86 -15.55 11.41
C PRO A 566 28.07 -14.80 10.10
N LYS A 567 29.19 -14.09 9.94
CA LYS A 567 29.52 -13.34 8.71
C LYS A 567 29.61 -14.19 7.44
N HIS A 568 29.86 -15.49 7.55
CA HIS A 568 29.99 -16.43 6.43
C HIS A 568 28.67 -17.16 6.11
N GLN A 569 27.59 -16.88 6.83
CA GLN A 569 26.28 -17.53 6.62
C GLN A 569 25.51 -16.89 5.45
N TYR A 570 26.02 -17.04 4.22
CA TYR A 570 25.42 -16.53 2.99
C TYR A 570 25.51 -17.50 1.79
N THR A 571 24.80 -17.18 0.72
CA THR A 571 24.85 -17.91 -0.56
C THR A 571 25.24 -17.00 -1.71
N SER A 572 25.46 -17.58 -2.89
CA SER A 572 25.60 -16.86 -4.17
C SER A 572 24.46 -15.85 -4.39
N LYS A 573 23.24 -16.21 -4.00
CA LYS A 573 22.01 -15.40 -4.14
C LYS A 573 21.82 -14.32 -3.08
N THR A 574 22.62 -14.31 -2.02
CA THR A 574 22.56 -13.25 -1.00
C THR A 574 23.12 -11.95 -1.56
N SER A 575 22.36 -10.87 -1.41
CA SER A 575 22.70 -9.54 -1.90
C SER A 575 24.03 -9.02 -1.37
N VAL A 576 24.73 -8.23 -2.18
CA VAL A 576 26.01 -7.61 -1.84
C VAL A 576 25.86 -6.71 -0.62
N LEU A 577 24.75 -5.96 -0.56
CA LEU A 577 24.45 -5.10 0.59
C LEU A 577 24.32 -5.91 1.88
N ALA A 578 23.60 -7.03 1.86
CA ALA A 578 23.44 -7.87 3.04
C ALA A 578 24.76 -8.54 3.46
N LYS A 579 25.60 -8.95 2.50
CA LYS A 579 26.95 -9.48 2.75
C LYS A 579 27.81 -8.44 3.48
N LYS A 580 27.90 -7.21 2.95
CA LYS A 580 28.68 -6.12 3.56
C LYS A 580 28.21 -5.77 4.98
N TRP A 581 26.90 -5.73 5.20
CA TRP A 581 26.34 -5.44 6.52
C TRP A 581 26.55 -6.59 7.50
N GLY A 582 26.40 -7.84 7.04
CA GLY A 582 26.68 -9.02 7.85
C GLY A 582 28.14 -9.08 8.29
N GLU A 583 29.07 -8.73 7.41
CA GLU A 583 30.49 -8.61 7.75
C GLU A 583 30.76 -7.49 8.76
N LEU A 584 30.26 -6.27 8.48
CA LEU A 584 30.50 -5.10 9.33
C LEU A 584 29.96 -5.28 10.77
N TRP A 585 28.84 -5.99 10.94
CA TRP A 585 28.15 -6.15 12.23
C TRP A 585 28.37 -7.55 12.83
N ASN A 586 29.16 -8.39 12.18
CA ASN A 586 29.39 -9.79 12.53
C ASN A 586 28.08 -10.59 12.74
N VAL A 587 27.13 -10.44 11.82
CA VAL A 587 25.84 -11.15 11.81
C VAL A 587 25.63 -11.89 10.50
N SER A 588 24.72 -12.87 10.47
CA SER A 588 24.37 -13.60 9.25
C SER A 588 23.83 -12.68 8.16
N PRO A 589 24.48 -12.60 6.98
CA PRO A 589 23.93 -11.86 5.84
C PRO A 589 22.54 -12.33 5.43
N VAL A 590 22.24 -13.63 5.54
CA VAL A 590 20.89 -14.17 5.26
C VAL A 590 19.85 -13.59 6.22
N LYS A 591 20.20 -13.42 7.51
CA LYS A 591 19.30 -12.76 8.49
C LYS A 591 19.13 -11.26 8.20
N VAL A 592 20.20 -10.58 7.79
CA VAL A 592 20.16 -9.16 7.39
C VAL A 592 19.24 -8.98 6.18
N GLU A 593 19.41 -9.81 5.15
CA GLU A 593 18.58 -9.75 3.95
C GLU A 593 17.10 -9.99 4.26
N ARG A 594 16.81 -10.98 5.12
CA ARG A 594 15.44 -11.24 5.60
C ARG A 594 14.85 -10.08 6.40
N PHE A 595 15.66 -9.44 7.25
CA PHE A 595 15.26 -8.23 7.96
C PHE A 595 14.88 -7.09 7.00
N ILE A 596 15.73 -6.82 5.99
CA ILE A 596 15.47 -5.80 4.97
C ILE A 596 14.17 -6.13 4.20
N LYS A 597 13.96 -7.39 3.81
CA LYS A 597 12.73 -7.84 3.14
C LYS A 597 11.50 -7.76 4.04
N GLY A 598 11.63 -8.05 5.34
CA GLY A 598 10.57 -7.88 6.33
C GLY A 598 10.17 -6.43 6.57
N LEU A 599 11.07 -5.46 6.31
CA LEU A 599 10.78 -4.03 6.39
C LEU A 599 10.26 -3.43 5.08
N GLY A 600 10.86 -3.81 3.94
CA GLY A 600 10.58 -3.21 2.64
C GLY A 600 9.63 -4.02 1.75
N GLY A 601 9.14 -5.17 2.22
CA GLY A 601 8.26 -6.04 1.45
C GLY A 601 8.91 -6.47 0.13
N THR A 602 8.13 -6.54 -0.94
CA THR A 602 8.62 -7.06 -2.22
C THR A 602 9.50 -6.09 -3.00
N SER A 603 9.33 -4.77 -2.85
CA SER A 603 10.29 -3.80 -3.42
C SER A 603 11.69 -3.94 -2.84
N ALA A 604 11.84 -4.48 -1.61
CA ALA A 604 13.16 -4.76 -1.06
C ALA A 604 13.97 -5.71 -1.97
N ASN A 605 13.32 -6.66 -2.65
CA ASN A 605 14.00 -7.51 -3.63
C ASN A 605 14.51 -6.70 -4.82
N SER A 606 13.70 -5.79 -5.34
CA SER A 606 14.08 -4.91 -6.45
C SER A 606 15.16 -3.91 -6.04
N LEU A 607 15.10 -3.42 -4.80
CA LEU A 607 16.12 -2.55 -4.22
C LEU A 607 17.45 -3.27 -4.10
N LEU A 608 17.45 -4.46 -3.48
CA LEU A 608 18.65 -5.26 -3.31
C LEU A 608 19.24 -5.63 -4.67
N ALA A 609 18.40 -6.00 -5.65
CA ALA A 609 18.84 -6.25 -7.01
C ALA A 609 19.48 -5.01 -7.64
N LEU A 610 18.87 -3.82 -7.52
CA LEU A 610 19.45 -2.57 -8.03
C LEU A 610 20.77 -2.22 -7.34
N THR A 611 20.87 -2.40 -6.02
CA THR A 611 22.13 -2.16 -5.31
C THR A 611 23.22 -3.13 -5.73
N ASP A 612 22.84 -4.37 -6.05
CA ASP A 612 23.76 -5.37 -6.58
C ASP A 612 24.22 -4.94 -7.99
N GLU A 613 23.32 -4.56 -8.90
CA GLU A 613 23.69 -4.04 -10.24
C GLU A 613 24.63 -2.84 -10.17
N ILE A 614 24.38 -1.89 -9.26
CA ILE A 614 25.27 -0.74 -9.05
C ILE A 614 26.63 -1.23 -8.53
N ALA A 615 26.65 -2.16 -7.58
CA ALA A 615 27.90 -2.69 -7.03
C ALA A 615 28.73 -3.40 -8.12
N TYR A 616 28.08 -4.15 -9.02
CA TYR A 616 28.74 -4.79 -10.16
C TYR A 616 29.24 -3.78 -11.18
N PHE A 617 28.40 -2.82 -11.58
CA PHE A 617 28.76 -1.78 -12.55
C PHE A 617 29.92 -0.90 -12.08
N THR A 618 29.97 -0.60 -10.77
CA THR A 618 31.02 0.24 -10.17
C THR A 618 32.29 -0.54 -9.80
N GLY A 619 32.32 -1.86 -10.02
CA GLY A 619 33.44 -2.72 -9.63
C GLY A 619 33.57 -2.94 -8.12
N LEU A 620 32.58 -2.54 -7.32
CA LEU A 620 32.53 -2.78 -5.87
C LEU A 620 32.23 -4.25 -5.51
N ALA A 621 31.80 -5.05 -6.49
CA ALA A 621 31.62 -6.49 -6.42
C ALA A 621 31.78 -7.09 -7.83
N GLU A 622 32.18 -8.35 -7.93
CA GLU A 622 32.20 -9.08 -9.21
C GLU A 622 30.83 -9.71 -9.50
N ASP A 623 30.30 -9.53 -10.72
CA ASP A 623 29.06 -10.20 -11.13
C ASP A 623 29.34 -11.63 -11.57
N LYS A 624 29.00 -12.58 -10.69
CA LYS A 624 29.16 -14.02 -10.93
C LYS A 624 27.82 -14.73 -11.15
N ARG A 625 26.72 -14.00 -11.30
CA ARG A 625 25.37 -14.58 -11.35
C ARG A 625 25.09 -15.24 -12.71
N PRO A 626 24.20 -16.26 -12.75
CA PRO A 626 23.62 -16.71 -14.01
C PRO A 626 22.87 -15.58 -14.70
N GLU A 627 22.78 -15.64 -16.02
CA GLU A 627 21.99 -14.67 -16.80
C GLU A 627 20.53 -14.66 -16.30
N GLN A 628 19.92 -13.47 -16.26
CA GLN A 628 18.55 -13.33 -15.80
C GLN A 628 17.56 -14.01 -16.76
N ARG A 629 16.54 -14.66 -16.19
CA ARG A 629 15.38 -15.16 -16.92
C ARG A 629 14.42 -14.01 -17.22
N GLU A 630 13.65 -14.08 -18.32
CA GLU A 630 12.67 -13.05 -18.69
C GLU A 630 11.61 -12.83 -17.61
N ALA A 631 11.19 -13.90 -16.92
CA ALA A 631 10.31 -13.85 -15.75
C ALA A 631 10.88 -13.00 -14.58
N ASN A 632 12.18 -12.69 -14.59
CA ASN A 632 12.85 -11.83 -13.62
C ASN A 632 13.03 -10.38 -14.12
N TYR A 633 12.51 -10.00 -15.29
CA TYR A 633 12.53 -8.61 -15.71
C TYR A 633 11.66 -7.72 -14.81
N LEU A 634 12.10 -6.47 -14.60
CA LEU A 634 11.54 -5.54 -13.60
C LEU A 634 10.08 -5.14 -13.87
N MET A 635 9.61 -5.19 -15.12
CA MET A 635 8.24 -4.77 -15.49
C MET A 635 7.43 -5.91 -16.09
N LEU A 636 8.02 -6.67 -17.02
CA LEU A 636 7.30 -7.68 -17.80
C LEU A 636 7.36 -9.08 -17.19
N GLY A 637 8.23 -9.31 -16.21
CA GLY A 637 8.44 -10.62 -15.61
C GLY A 637 7.22 -11.20 -14.90
N HIS A 638 6.23 -10.37 -14.54
CA HIS A 638 4.98 -10.88 -13.98
C HIS A 638 4.10 -11.59 -15.02
N PHE A 639 4.20 -11.21 -16.30
CA PHE A 639 3.42 -11.77 -17.39
C PHE A 639 4.07 -12.98 -18.08
N VAL A 640 5.30 -13.31 -17.70
CA VAL A 640 6.07 -14.41 -18.30
C VAL A 640 6.41 -15.39 -17.20
N SER A 641 6.16 -16.68 -17.45
CA SER A 641 6.55 -17.73 -16.53
C SER A 641 8.01 -18.13 -16.70
N ASN A 642 8.57 -18.75 -15.66
CA ASN A 642 9.88 -19.38 -15.78
C ASN A 642 9.78 -20.60 -16.73
N SER A 643 10.67 -20.67 -17.71
CA SER A 643 10.91 -21.88 -18.50
C SER A 643 12.37 -22.32 -18.29
N PRO A 644 12.61 -23.49 -17.64
CA PRO A 644 11.63 -24.38 -17.02
C PRO A 644 11.03 -23.83 -15.71
N PRO A 645 9.83 -24.30 -15.31
CA PRO A 645 9.21 -23.91 -14.04
C PRO A 645 10.09 -24.29 -12.85
N SER A 646 10.21 -23.38 -11.88
CA SER A 646 10.95 -23.65 -10.64
C SER A 646 10.16 -24.45 -9.61
N ARG A 647 8.85 -24.56 -9.80
CA ARG A 647 7.92 -25.30 -8.95
C ARG A 647 6.82 -25.88 -9.83
N THR A 648 6.41 -27.11 -9.55
CA THR A 648 5.34 -27.83 -10.25
C THR A 648 4.40 -28.45 -9.22
N LYS A 649 3.21 -28.87 -9.64
CA LYS A 649 2.30 -29.61 -8.74
C LYS A 649 2.92 -30.93 -8.27
N TYR A 650 3.65 -31.62 -9.15
CA TYR A 650 4.35 -32.87 -8.88
C TYR A 650 5.35 -32.76 -7.72
N GLN A 651 6.02 -31.61 -7.58
CA GLN A 651 6.91 -31.38 -6.44
C GLN A 651 6.16 -31.47 -5.10
N ASN A 652 4.97 -30.86 -5.01
CA ASN A 652 4.18 -30.86 -3.78
C ASN A 652 3.64 -32.27 -3.49
N GLU A 653 3.04 -32.91 -4.50
CA GLU A 653 2.50 -34.28 -4.39
C GLU A 653 3.58 -35.28 -3.98
N PHE A 654 4.78 -35.19 -4.58
CA PHE A 654 5.91 -36.03 -4.20
C PHE A 654 6.25 -35.92 -2.71
N TYR A 655 6.34 -34.70 -2.17
CA TYR A 655 6.65 -34.51 -0.75
C TYR A 655 5.49 -34.91 0.17
N GLU A 656 4.24 -34.81 -0.29
CA GLU A 656 3.08 -35.34 0.43
C GLU A 656 3.14 -36.87 0.53
N TYR A 657 3.32 -37.56 -0.60
CA TYR A 657 3.46 -39.02 -0.63
C TYR A 657 4.67 -39.51 0.14
N LEU A 658 5.81 -38.81 0.02
CA LEU A 658 7.00 -39.14 0.79
C LEU A 658 6.73 -39.03 2.30
N ARG A 659 6.06 -37.96 2.73
CA ARG A 659 5.70 -37.76 4.14
C ARG A 659 4.75 -38.84 4.64
N GLU A 660 3.70 -39.17 3.86
CA GLU A 660 2.75 -40.23 4.19
C GLU A 660 3.45 -41.59 4.33
N ALA A 661 4.30 -41.94 3.36
CA ALA A 661 5.10 -43.17 3.39
C ALA A 661 6.06 -43.22 4.60
N GLU A 662 6.73 -42.11 4.92
CA GLU A 662 7.62 -42.02 6.08
C GLU A 662 6.86 -42.15 7.41
N GLN A 663 5.73 -41.45 7.55
CA GLN A 663 4.87 -41.54 8.73
C GLN A 663 4.36 -42.98 8.90
N ARG A 664 3.91 -43.61 7.82
CA ARG A 664 3.42 -44.98 7.87
C ARG A 664 4.51 -45.96 8.30
N LYS A 665 5.69 -45.84 7.71
CA LYS A 665 6.86 -46.66 8.07
C LYS A 665 7.28 -46.47 9.52
N GLN A 666 7.19 -45.26 10.06
CA GLN A 666 7.48 -44.99 11.48
C GLN A 666 6.42 -45.60 12.39
N SER A 667 5.13 -45.48 12.05
CA SER A 667 4.04 -46.09 12.80
C SER A 667 4.12 -47.62 12.80
N GLN A 668 4.40 -48.25 11.65
CA GLN A 668 4.60 -49.70 11.56
C GLN A 668 5.76 -50.18 12.45
N LYS A 669 6.89 -49.48 12.43
CA LYS A 669 8.02 -49.77 13.33
C LYS A 669 7.63 -49.64 14.80
N LEU A 670 6.78 -48.67 15.14
CA LEU A 670 6.31 -48.46 16.50
C LEU A 670 5.36 -49.57 16.96
N VAL A 671 4.39 -49.95 16.12
CA VAL A 671 3.46 -51.07 16.37
C VAL A 671 4.23 -52.37 16.57
N GLN A 672 5.16 -52.68 15.67
CA GLN A 672 6.06 -53.84 15.79
C GLN A 672 6.89 -53.80 17.07
N LYS A 673 7.45 -52.64 17.43
CA LYS A 673 8.26 -52.48 18.65
C LYS A 673 7.44 -52.60 19.93
N LYS A 674 6.18 -52.16 19.93
CA LYS A 674 5.30 -52.16 21.10
C LYS A 674 4.44 -53.42 21.23
N GLY A 675 4.44 -54.30 20.22
CA GLY A 675 3.59 -55.49 20.20
C GLY A 675 2.10 -55.15 20.23
N LEU A 676 1.71 -54.02 19.62
CA LEU A 676 0.30 -53.60 19.55
C LEU A 676 -0.42 -54.46 18.50
N ASP A 677 -1.61 -54.97 18.84
CA ASP A 677 -2.50 -55.69 17.91
C ASP A 677 -3.34 -54.69 17.09
N GLU A 678 -2.65 -53.81 16.38
CA GLU A 678 -3.26 -52.78 15.53
C GLU A 678 -2.88 -53.07 14.07
N SER A 679 -3.83 -53.57 13.28
CA SER A 679 -3.62 -53.85 11.87
C SER A 679 -3.59 -52.55 11.07
N LEU A 680 -2.37 -52.12 10.76
CA LEU A 680 -2.13 -50.93 9.97
C LEU A 680 -2.19 -51.30 8.47
N GLU A 681 -3.29 -50.95 7.80
CA GLU A 681 -3.44 -51.07 6.34
C GLU A 681 -2.22 -50.48 5.56
N ASP A 682 -1.61 -51.28 4.68
CA ASP A 682 -0.44 -50.86 3.91
C ASP A 682 -0.83 -49.85 2.83
N LEU A 683 -0.04 -48.78 2.71
CA LEU A 683 -0.19 -47.85 1.60
C LEU A 683 0.06 -48.61 0.29
N SER A 684 -0.82 -48.44 -0.69
CA SER A 684 -0.73 -49.14 -1.97
C SER A 684 0.60 -48.93 -2.70
N TYR A 685 1.19 -47.75 -2.50
CA TYR A 685 2.43 -47.31 -3.13
C TYR A 685 3.66 -47.46 -2.21
N GLN A 686 3.58 -48.23 -1.11
CA GLN A 686 4.69 -48.38 -0.15
C GLN A 686 5.97 -48.97 -0.76
N HIS A 687 5.85 -49.69 -1.88
CA HIS A 687 6.97 -50.26 -2.62
C HIS A 687 7.68 -49.26 -3.55
N VAL A 688 7.04 -48.12 -3.86
CA VAL A 688 7.63 -47.07 -4.69
C VAL A 688 8.84 -46.47 -3.95
N PRO A 689 10.05 -46.49 -4.54
CA PRO A 689 11.27 -46.10 -3.83
C PRO A 689 11.45 -44.57 -3.78
N LEU A 690 10.48 -43.83 -3.21
CA LEU A 690 10.47 -42.36 -3.11
C LEU A 690 11.75 -41.80 -2.47
N GLY A 691 12.38 -42.53 -1.55
CA GLY A 691 13.67 -42.15 -0.96
C GLY A 691 14.85 -42.16 -1.94
N LYS A 692 14.82 -42.99 -3.00
CA LYS A 692 15.85 -42.97 -4.07
C LYS A 692 15.69 -41.71 -4.92
N TYR A 693 14.45 -41.38 -5.32
CA TYR A 693 14.12 -40.13 -6.01
C TYR A 693 14.57 -38.91 -5.22
N GLN A 694 14.25 -38.85 -3.93
CA GLN A 694 14.68 -37.76 -3.04
C GLN A 694 16.21 -37.57 -3.01
N ARG A 695 16.99 -38.66 -2.99
CA ARG A 695 18.46 -38.60 -3.02
C ARG A 695 18.99 -38.09 -4.36
N ARG A 696 18.43 -38.56 -5.48
CA ARG A 696 18.82 -38.12 -6.83
C ARG A 696 18.52 -36.64 -7.02
N ILE A 697 17.32 -36.20 -6.67
CA ILE A 697 16.92 -34.79 -6.68
C ILE A 697 17.84 -33.95 -5.78
N GLY A 698 18.17 -34.46 -4.58
CA GLY A 698 19.11 -33.82 -3.66
C GLY A 698 20.52 -33.62 -4.26
N LYS A 699 20.99 -34.57 -5.08
CA LYS A 699 22.24 -34.46 -5.83
C LYS A 699 22.15 -33.39 -6.91
N LEU A 700 21.09 -33.38 -7.72
CA LEU A 700 20.89 -32.36 -8.75
C LEU A 700 20.82 -30.94 -8.15
N PHE A 701 20.13 -30.76 -7.01
CA PHE A 701 20.16 -29.48 -6.30
C PHE A 701 21.57 -29.09 -5.80
N LYS A 702 22.44 -30.06 -5.50
CA LYS A 702 23.86 -29.80 -5.15
C LYS A 702 24.64 -29.37 -6.39
N ASP A 703 24.39 -30.00 -7.53
CA ASP A 703 25.04 -29.68 -8.79
C ASP A 703 24.61 -28.27 -9.27
N MET A 704 23.33 -27.92 -9.16
CA MET A 704 22.83 -26.56 -9.45
C MET A 704 23.56 -25.50 -8.61
N ARG A 705 23.75 -25.74 -7.30
CA ARG A 705 24.47 -24.80 -6.43
C ARG A 705 25.94 -24.67 -6.81
N SER A 706 26.57 -25.79 -7.17
CA SER A 706 27.97 -25.80 -7.60
C SER A 706 28.13 -24.98 -8.89
N ALA A 707 27.19 -25.11 -9.84
CA ALA A 707 27.16 -24.30 -11.05
C ALA A 707 26.93 -22.80 -10.80
N GLU A 708 26.11 -22.44 -9.81
CA GLU A 708 25.93 -21.05 -9.41
C GLU A 708 27.24 -20.43 -8.89
N GLU A 709 28.02 -21.22 -8.15
CA GLU A 709 29.28 -20.80 -7.51
C GLU A 709 30.52 -20.94 -8.42
N ASP A 710 30.42 -21.68 -9.53
CA ASP A 710 31.53 -21.91 -10.47
C ASP A 710 32.01 -20.62 -11.15
N GLU A 711 33.29 -20.27 -11.00
CA GLU A 711 33.86 -19.04 -11.56
C GLU A 711 34.32 -19.19 -13.02
N THR A 712 34.36 -20.42 -13.55
CA THR A 712 34.86 -20.74 -14.90
C THR A 712 33.77 -20.67 -15.96
N MET A 713 32.50 -20.78 -15.58
CA MET A 713 31.36 -20.73 -16.49
C MET A 713 30.88 -19.30 -16.75
N SER A 714 30.62 -18.96 -18.01
CA SER A 714 29.94 -17.71 -18.36
C SER A 714 28.49 -17.67 -17.84
N ALA A 715 27.92 -16.47 -17.66
CA ALA A 715 26.55 -16.29 -17.17
C ALA A 715 25.49 -17.05 -17.99
N ALA A 716 25.65 -17.11 -19.32
CA ALA A 716 24.77 -17.85 -20.23
C ALA A 716 24.93 -19.37 -20.09
N GLN A 717 26.17 -19.86 -19.97
CA GLN A 717 26.43 -21.29 -19.71
C GLN A 717 25.85 -21.73 -18.37
N LYS A 718 26.01 -20.91 -17.32
CA LYS A 718 25.40 -21.16 -16.00
C LYS A 718 23.89 -21.30 -16.11
N LYS A 719 23.22 -20.35 -16.75
CA LYS A 719 21.76 -20.37 -16.94
C LYS A 719 21.33 -21.62 -17.68
N SER A 720 21.95 -21.94 -18.83
CA SER A 720 21.59 -23.13 -19.62
C SER A 720 21.76 -24.42 -18.83
N TYR A 721 22.84 -24.56 -18.06
CA TYR A 721 23.09 -25.77 -17.27
C TYR A 721 22.15 -25.88 -16.05
N ILE A 722 21.88 -24.76 -15.37
CA ILE A 722 20.89 -24.69 -14.28
C ILE A 722 19.49 -25.02 -14.81
N ASP A 723 19.13 -24.54 -16.00
CA ASP A 723 17.86 -24.82 -16.64
C ASP A 723 17.75 -26.30 -17.03
N SER A 724 18.83 -26.94 -17.53
CA SER A 724 18.80 -28.38 -17.80
C SER A 724 18.62 -29.22 -16.52
N LEU A 725 19.32 -28.85 -15.43
CA LEU A 725 19.16 -29.53 -14.15
C LEU A 725 17.76 -29.35 -13.57
N GLN A 726 17.16 -28.17 -13.73
CA GLN A 726 15.80 -27.91 -13.27
C GLN A 726 14.76 -28.73 -14.06
N ARG A 727 14.96 -28.97 -15.37
CA ARG A 727 14.11 -29.88 -16.15
C ARG A 727 14.21 -31.31 -15.61
N GLU A 728 15.42 -31.83 -15.42
CA GLU A 728 15.61 -33.18 -14.88
C GLU A 728 14.99 -33.33 -13.49
N ILE A 729 15.09 -32.32 -12.62
CA ILE A 729 14.42 -32.33 -11.32
C ILE A 729 12.90 -32.41 -11.47
N ASN A 730 12.31 -31.63 -12.38
CA ASN A 730 10.88 -31.65 -12.61
C ASN A 730 10.40 -32.99 -13.17
N ASP A 731 11.17 -33.58 -14.09
CA ASP A 731 10.90 -34.89 -14.67
C ASP A 731 10.94 -35.99 -13.60
N LEU A 732 11.93 -35.96 -12.70
CA LEU A 732 12.01 -36.91 -11.58
C LEU A 732 10.86 -36.78 -10.58
N TYR A 733 10.40 -35.55 -10.31
CA TYR A 733 9.19 -35.36 -9.49
C TYR A 733 7.97 -35.97 -10.16
N LYS A 734 7.83 -35.76 -11.47
CA LYS A 734 6.70 -36.29 -12.26
C LYS A 734 6.74 -37.82 -12.31
N GLU A 735 7.86 -38.42 -12.68
CA GLU A 735 8.07 -39.87 -12.74
C GLU A 735 7.71 -40.55 -11.40
N ALA A 736 8.21 -40.02 -10.28
CA ALA A 736 7.93 -40.56 -8.96
C ALA A 736 6.44 -40.46 -8.57
N VAL A 737 5.75 -39.40 -8.99
CA VAL A 737 4.32 -39.22 -8.73
C VAL A 737 3.47 -40.14 -9.60
N ASP A 738 3.82 -40.27 -10.88
CA ASP A 738 3.12 -41.13 -11.82
C ASP A 738 3.24 -42.61 -11.39
N GLU A 739 4.42 -43.07 -10.94
CA GLU A 739 4.59 -44.40 -10.32
C GLU A 739 3.67 -44.61 -9.10
N VAL A 740 3.53 -43.59 -8.24
CA VAL A 740 2.62 -43.67 -7.08
C VAL A 740 1.16 -43.78 -7.51
N ARG A 741 0.75 -43.03 -8.55
CA ARG A 741 -0.61 -43.05 -9.08
C ARG A 741 -0.92 -44.40 -9.72
N GLU A 742 0.00 -44.96 -10.51
CA GLU A 742 -0.13 -46.31 -11.07
C GLU A 742 -0.26 -47.37 -9.98
N ALA A 743 0.58 -47.29 -8.93
CA ALA A 743 0.51 -48.19 -7.79
C ALA A 743 -0.82 -48.08 -7.00
N LYS A 744 -1.47 -46.91 -7.03
CA LYS A 744 -2.82 -46.71 -6.45
C LYS A 744 -3.93 -47.28 -7.34
N ALA A 745 -3.81 -47.16 -8.66
CA ALA A 745 -4.80 -47.63 -9.62
C ALA A 745 -4.75 -49.16 -9.86
N GLY A 746 -3.60 -49.79 -9.60
CA GLY A 746 -3.41 -51.25 -9.71
C GLY A 746 -3.87 -52.08 -8.50
N LYS A 747 -4.52 -51.46 -7.51
CA LYS A 747 -5.27 -52.12 -6.43
C LYS A 747 -6.77 -51.96 -6.69
#